data_AF-A0A9D1MXP7-F1
#
_entry.id   AF-A0A9D1MXP7-F1
#
_cell.length_a   1.000
_cell.length_b   1.000
_cell.length_c   1.000
_cell.angle_alpha   90.00
_cell.angle_beta   90.00
_cell.angle_gamma   90.00
#
_symmetry.space_group_name_H-M   'P 1'
#
loop_
_entity.id
_entity.type
_entity.pdbx_description
1 polymer ?
#
loop_
_entity_poly.entity_id
_entity_poly.type
_entity_poly.pdbx_seq_one_letter_code
_entity_poly.pdbx_strand_id
1 'polypeptide(L)'
;MKKLSFVTATVLLLCLVLTACQPLTFTVTFDAQNGTQPQTVAFDDNFTLPAQPTNGDKQFLGWFADKQGTTPWSVPESLSQNVVVYAKWGEPQTAYYVIFHPQNGDESTVVRFDDNFALPAQPTNGSMVFGGWYADSACTIPWSVPQSLSGNVDVYAKWSNPAIGEDADLSDVFAQYEDASLYNFKVQYTMYYEGEVSYTDTLKMYGDDVAMTYEYEGAWYTDYLEYRADLNGYFYYYDNGGGSYTVIDQTDAYFMDYYYSMDYVNVQGLGSLKFVADGDGYAAADANAAGNLIFGEYEDSTWTSLALYVEQGKIAKIVAEQSDTSAEYGGSYLFVAEFSDYGNASFTLPDDGSGGTGGEDVESATDMKSVFTDNRLTVAAGQLGYTTDAVSNGFDGNRGVQFLQRNGAVTIVSEASVTEVTTVSVIVATNCSTGMTVQVFVGSAALKCDGQTEVMVAQQTHFSENTTLNFVPDGQASGLVTIVLTPTNTEKSMYISAVSINGKLGGGGEGNVMPSQSYDEQTFDDSRLQDKLMGYENVVGLPSQGTYDCLVVPVQFSDVAAITSADLNKLNLAFNGSGDDTGWQSVNTYYAASSYGKLNVSFDIAGYNLAGVNSVYTAQHNSSYYANYNETVSDGDYQYTEYGSDALFREVLAWLEGRIDLSQYDSNGDGCIDAVYLIYSADVDYSADSFYWAYVTWYMGAEQYDGLDAYYYLFAGFDFMDEDADRADGFEYNGKIDGLQINASTYIHETGHLLGLDDYYDYYPDSGSDEGVGGADMMDYTVGDHSAYSKIMLGWTTPQIVTQNGTFTLSPFAESGDCLLIMLNFDNSYFSEYLLIDFYTATGLNQMHAMQPDSLLYGGAQKGVRIYHVTGWANNPYSDEYGSFTDCNNSLTSEPLLKLVEADGETKFRSTNGYAAASDLWQAGGSLSAVFNYCRNDGKAVNFDVKVESITNQSATVTVTFVD
;
A
#
# COMPACT_ATOMS: atom_id res chain seq x y z
N MET A 1 19.77 -48.02 97.34
CA MET A 1 20.82 -47.10 97.85
C MET A 1 21.43 -46.42 96.64
N LYS A 2 21.56 -45.09 96.69
CA LYS A 2 22.72 -44.33 96.20
C LYS A 2 23.06 -44.49 94.70
N LYS A 3 22.79 -43.46 93.91
CA LYS A 3 23.70 -42.32 93.67
C LYS A 3 24.80 -42.65 92.65
N LEU A 4 24.81 -41.83 91.60
CA LEU A 4 25.96 -41.12 91.03
C LEU A 4 26.97 -41.92 90.16
N SER A 5 27.42 -41.22 89.11
CA SER A 5 28.79 -41.15 88.58
C SER A 5 29.16 -41.93 87.29
N PHE A 6 29.47 -41.14 86.25
CA PHE A 6 30.73 -41.13 85.46
C PHE A 6 31.13 -42.25 84.46
N VAL A 7 31.63 -41.75 83.32
CA VAL A 7 32.57 -42.31 82.31
C VAL A 7 32.03 -43.17 81.15
N THR A 8 32.37 -42.67 79.95
CA THR A 8 32.45 -43.23 78.59
C THR A 8 32.64 -44.74 78.43
N ALA A 9 31.84 -45.35 77.54
CA ALA A 9 32.17 -46.39 76.53
C ALA A 9 30.88 -47.11 76.08
N THR A 10 30.32 -46.78 74.91
CA THR A 10 30.38 -47.61 73.69
C THR A 10 29.23 -48.63 73.55
N VAL A 11 28.31 -48.35 72.61
CA VAL A 11 27.45 -49.28 71.86
C VAL A 11 26.32 -50.01 72.63
N LEU A 12 25.09 -49.50 72.45
CA LEU A 12 23.94 -50.15 71.78
C LEU A 12 22.70 -49.25 72.09
N LEU A 13 22.52 -48.07 71.49
CA LEU A 13 21.98 -47.85 70.14
C LEU A 13 21.35 -49.10 69.48
N LEU A 14 20.11 -49.43 69.84
CA LEU A 14 19.02 -49.75 68.89
C LEU A 14 17.68 -49.95 69.62
N CYS A 15 16.60 -49.58 68.94
CA CYS A 15 15.21 -50.02 69.10
C CYS A 15 14.25 -49.15 69.93
N LEU A 16 13.62 -48.24 69.16
CA LEU A 16 12.16 -48.05 69.07
C LEU A 16 11.46 -47.24 70.18
N VAL A 17 11.38 -45.92 69.96
CA VAL A 17 10.09 -45.22 70.00
C VAL A 17 10.04 -44.25 68.81
N LEU A 18 9.70 -44.79 67.64
CA LEU A 18 9.04 -44.03 66.56
C LEU A 18 7.55 -44.12 66.85
N THR A 19 6.94 -43.03 67.32
CA THR A 19 5.51 -42.80 67.12
C THR A 19 5.39 -41.44 66.44
N ALA A 20 5.07 -41.52 65.15
CA ALA A 20 4.80 -40.40 64.27
C ALA A 20 3.75 -39.48 64.89
N CYS A 21 4.09 -38.20 65.03
CA CYS A 21 3.09 -37.14 65.09
C CYS A 21 2.67 -36.90 63.63
N GLN A 22 1.62 -37.56 63.16
CA GLN A 22 1.01 -37.17 61.89
C GLN A 22 0.18 -35.90 62.12
N PRO A 23 0.27 -34.88 61.24
CA PRO A 23 -0.65 -33.75 61.29
C PRO A 23 -2.09 -34.27 61.16
N LEU A 24 -3.01 -33.65 61.90
CA LEU A 24 -4.43 -34.01 61.88
C LEU A 24 -5.02 -33.51 60.56
N THR A 25 -5.03 -34.34 59.52
CA THR A 25 -5.60 -33.99 58.21
C THR A 25 -7.11 -34.21 58.24
N PHE A 26 -7.88 -33.14 58.01
CA PHE A 26 -9.33 -33.24 57.82
C PHE A 26 -9.67 -33.59 56.38
N THR A 27 -10.85 -34.15 56.14
CA THR A 27 -11.28 -34.56 54.80
C THR A 27 -12.61 -33.90 54.42
N VAL A 28 -12.79 -33.61 53.13
CA VAL A 28 -14.09 -33.26 52.55
C VAL A 28 -14.62 -34.45 51.77
N THR A 29 -15.81 -34.91 52.12
CA THR A 29 -16.54 -35.95 51.37
C THR A 29 -17.60 -35.30 50.49
N PHE A 30 -17.49 -35.53 49.20
CA PHE A 30 -18.37 -35.03 48.15
C PHE A 30 -19.42 -36.09 47.82
N ASP A 31 -20.61 -35.96 48.41
CA ASP A 31 -21.77 -36.81 48.14
C ASP A 31 -22.53 -36.29 46.91
N ALA A 32 -22.38 -36.96 45.77
CA ALA A 32 -22.99 -36.56 44.52
C ALA A 32 -24.52 -36.72 44.47
N GLN A 33 -25.19 -37.14 45.56
CA GLN A 33 -26.65 -37.22 45.69
C GLN A 33 -27.37 -37.84 44.47
N ASN A 34 -27.20 -39.15 44.29
CA ASN A 34 -27.68 -39.94 43.13
C ASN A 34 -26.89 -39.72 41.81
N GLY A 35 -25.77 -38.99 41.84
CA GLY A 35 -24.79 -38.92 40.75
C GLY A 35 -23.70 -40.00 40.84
N THR A 36 -22.45 -39.64 40.50
CA THR A 36 -21.26 -40.51 40.62
C THR A 36 -21.00 -40.95 42.07
N GLN A 37 -20.18 -42.00 42.25
CA GLN A 37 -19.84 -42.48 43.60
C GLN A 37 -19.20 -41.37 44.45
N PRO A 38 -19.55 -41.24 45.75
CA PRO A 38 -18.99 -40.21 46.61
C PRO A 38 -17.46 -40.27 46.67
N GLN A 39 -16.82 -39.10 46.61
CA GLN A 39 -15.36 -38.98 46.69
C GLN A 39 -14.94 -38.28 47.97
N THR A 40 -13.88 -38.76 48.62
CA THR A 40 -13.31 -38.13 49.82
C THR A 40 -11.91 -37.64 49.50
N VAL A 41 -11.67 -36.34 49.70
CA VAL A 41 -10.38 -35.68 49.43
C VAL A 41 -9.81 -35.15 50.75
N ALA A 42 -8.50 -35.32 50.94
CA ALA A 42 -7.79 -34.75 52.07
C ALA A 42 -7.68 -33.23 51.92
N PHE A 43 -8.03 -32.49 52.96
CA PHE A 43 -7.96 -31.03 52.99
C PHE A 43 -6.59 -30.60 53.53
N ASP A 44 -5.64 -30.43 52.62
CA ASP A 44 -4.28 -29.96 52.87
C ASP A 44 -3.89 -28.82 51.92
N ASP A 45 -2.63 -28.38 51.98
CA ASP A 45 -2.12 -27.27 51.17
C ASP A 45 -2.22 -27.50 49.64
N ASN A 46 -2.48 -28.75 49.20
CA ASN A 46 -2.67 -29.12 47.79
C ASN A 46 -4.13 -29.50 47.48
N PHE A 47 -5.09 -29.11 48.32
CA PHE A 47 -6.49 -29.45 48.13
C PHE A 47 -7.03 -28.91 46.79
N THR A 48 -7.41 -29.83 45.91
CA THR A 48 -8.14 -29.54 44.68
C THR A 48 -9.53 -30.18 44.74
N LEU A 49 -10.53 -29.50 44.19
CA LEU A 49 -11.85 -30.11 44.05
C LEU A 49 -11.79 -31.36 43.16
N PRO A 50 -12.57 -32.41 43.47
CA PRO A 50 -12.70 -33.55 42.57
C PRO A 50 -13.34 -33.12 41.25
N ALA A 51 -13.18 -33.95 40.21
CA ALA A 51 -13.91 -33.78 38.96
C ALA A 51 -15.42 -33.67 39.24
N GLN A 52 -16.09 -32.77 38.50
CA GLN A 52 -17.52 -32.55 38.71
C GLN A 52 -18.28 -33.87 38.57
N PRO A 53 -19.22 -34.17 39.50
CA PRO A 53 -20.00 -35.38 39.41
C PRO A 53 -20.91 -35.32 38.18
N THR A 54 -21.37 -36.48 37.71
CA THR A 54 -22.40 -36.58 36.67
C THR A 54 -23.64 -37.29 37.22
N ASN A 55 -24.83 -36.91 36.75
CA ASN A 55 -26.11 -37.50 37.13
C ASN A 55 -27.09 -37.49 35.95
N GLY A 56 -26.87 -38.40 35.00
CA GLY A 56 -27.66 -38.46 33.76
C GLY A 56 -27.67 -37.11 33.03
N ASP A 57 -28.86 -36.65 32.64
CA ASP A 57 -29.07 -35.41 31.88
C ASP A 57 -29.25 -34.16 32.76
N LYS A 58 -29.00 -34.27 34.08
CA LYS A 58 -29.21 -33.16 35.03
C LYS A 58 -28.00 -32.24 35.14
N GLN A 59 -28.25 -30.94 35.24
CA GLN A 59 -27.20 -29.93 35.44
C GLN A 59 -26.72 -29.93 36.89
N PHE A 60 -25.41 -29.95 37.08
CA PHE A 60 -24.79 -29.78 38.40
C PHE A 60 -24.88 -28.31 38.84
N LEU A 61 -25.61 -28.03 39.93
CA LEU A 61 -25.87 -26.68 40.45
C LEU A 61 -24.92 -26.27 41.60
N GLY A 62 -23.88 -27.07 41.88
CA GLY A 62 -22.90 -26.81 42.93
C GLY A 62 -23.03 -27.70 44.16
N TRP A 63 -22.10 -27.50 45.10
CA TRP A 63 -22.00 -28.23 46.36
C TRP A 63 -22.67 -27.46 47.50
N PHE A 64 -23.34 -28.18 48.40
CA PHE A 64 -24.11 -27.61 49.52
C PHE A 64 -23.71 -28.28 50.83
N ALA A 65 -23.71 -27.52 51.94
CA ALA A 65 -23.31 -28.00 53.26
C ALA A 65 -24.38 -28.90 53.91
N ASP A 66 -25.60 -28.90 53.38
CA ASP A 66 -26.73 -29.71 53.81
C ASP A 66 -27.32 -30.53 52.66
N LYS A 67 -27.89 -31.68 53.01
CA LYS A 67 -28.47 -32.62 52.03
C LYS A 67 -29.68 -32.05 51.30
N GLN A 68 -30.37 -31.06 51.89
CA GLN A 68 -31.53 -30.41 51.30
C GLN A 68 -31.15 -29.37 50.23
N GLY A 69 -29.86 -29.07 50.05
CA GLY A 69 -29.37 -28.13 49.05
C GLY A 69 -29.80 -26.69 49.33
N THR A 70 -29.87 -26.31 50.61
CA THR A 70 -30.32 -25.00 51.07
C THR A 70 -29.19 -24.03 51.38
N THR A 71 -28.02 -24.53 51.77
CA THR A 71 -26.85 -23.76 52.17
C THR A 71 -25.69 -24.06 51.20
N PRO A 72 -25.36 -23.15 50.27
CA PRO A 72 -24.24 -23.32 49.36
C PRO A 72 -22.93 -23.53 50.14
N TRP A 73 -22.06 -24.40 49.63
CA TRP A 73 -20.75 -24.66 50.20
C TRP A 73 -19.65 -24.09 49.31
N SER A 74 -18.78 -23.29 49.91
CA SER A 74 -17.53 -22.82 49.32
C SER A 74 -16.34 -23.42 50.06
N VAL A 75 -15.18 -23.46 49.40
CA VAL A 75 -13.93 -23.95 49.99
C VAL A 75 -13.47 -22.98 51.09
N PRO A 76 -13.39 -23.40 52.36
CA PRO A 76 -12.94 -22.53 53.46
C PRO A 76 -11.41 -22.49 53.54
N GLU A 77 -10.81 -21.47 54.18
CA GLU A 77 -9.35 -21.40 54.38
C GLU A 77 -8.79 -22.53 55.27
N SER A 78 -9.60 -23.09 56.16
CA SER A 78 -9.24 -24.25 56.99
C SER A 78 -10.46 -25.03 57.44
N LEU A 79 -10.25 -26.30 57.80
CA LEU A 79 -11.26 -27.15 58.43
C LEU A 79 -10.93 -27.38 59.90
N SER A 80 -11.97 -27.45 60.73
CA SER A 80 -11.88 -27.85 62.15
C SER A 80 -12.39 -29.27 62.40
N GLN A 81 -12.98 -29.91 61.38
CA GLN A 81 -13.48 -31.28 61.37
C GLN A 81 -13.68 -31.77 59.93
N ASN A 82 -13.91 -33.07 59.73
CA ASN A 82 -14.31 -33.61 58.43
C ASN A 82 -15.70 -33.07 58.04
N VAL A 83 -15.86 -32.71 56.78
CA VAL A 83 -17.11 -32.13 56.24
C VAL A 83 -17.67 -33.04 55.16
N VAL A 84 -18.99 -33.15 55.09
CA VAL A 84 -19.70 -33.77 53.95
C VAL A 84 -20.43 -32.66 53.21
N VAL A 85 -20.26 -32.61 51.90
CA VAL A 85 -20.93 -31.66 51.01
C VAL A 85 -21.74 -32.43 49.99
N TYR A 86 -22.86 -31.87 49.58
CA TYR A 86 -23.89 -32.57 48.83
C TYR A 86 -24.11 -31.87 47.48
N ALA A 87 -24.08 -32.62 46.39
CA ALA A 87 -24.39 -32.09 45.08
C ALA A 87 -25.87 -31.70 45.01
N LYS A 88 -26.16 -30.58 44.36
CA LYS A 88 -27.51 -30.20 43.97
C LYS A 88 -27.64 -30.32 42.45
N TRP A 89 -28.75 -30.90 42.01
CA TRP A 89 -29.03 -31.15 40.61
C TRP A 89 -30.23 -30.34 40.16
N GLY A 90 -30.09 -29.66 39.03
CA GLY A 90 -31.15 -28.94 38.33
C GLY A 90 -31.57 -29.71 37.09
N GLU A 91 -32.79 -29.48 36.64
CA GLU A 91 -33.12 -29.76 35.24
C GLU A 91 -32.26 -28.84 34.35
N PRO A 92 -31.75 -29.30 33.20
CA PRO A 92 -30.95 -28.47 32.32
C PRO A 92 -31.75 -27.24 31.90
N GLN A 93 -31.26 -26.05 32.28
CA GLN A 93 -31.78 -24.77 31.83
C GLN A 93 -31.53 -24.65 30.32
N THR A 94 -32.59 -24.55 29.53
CA THR A 94 -32.49 -24.41 28.07
C THR A 94 -32.19 -22.98 27.61
N ALA A 95 -32.10 -22.03 28.55
CA ALA A 95 -31.73 -20.63 28.31
C ALA A 95 -31.41 -19.91 29.63
N TYR A 96 -30.44 -19.01 29.62
CA TYR A 96 -30.25 -18.02 30.70
C TYR A 96 -30.85 -16.67 30.30
N TYR A 97 -31.16 -15.83 31.27
CA TYR A 97 -31.80 -14.53 31.05
C TYR A 97 -31.13 -13.42 31.86
N VAL A 98 -31.12 -12.21 31.32
CA VAL A 98 -30.77 -10.99 32.06
C VAL A 98 -32.05 -10.20 32.34
N ILE A 99 -32.26 -9.82 33.60
CA ILE A 99 -33.43 -9.10 34.09
C ILE A 99 -33.02 -7.67 34.41
N PHE A 100 -33.52 -6.73 33.62
CA PHE A 100 -33.21 -5.31 33.70
C PHE A 100 -34.24 -4.58 34.55
N HIS A 101 -33.81 -4.07 35.70
CA HIS A 101 -34.64 -3.31 36.64
C HIS A 101 -34.45 -1.81 36.42
N PRO A 102 -35.40 -1.11 35.77
CA PRO A 102 -35.21 0.27 35.33
C PRO A 102 -35.20 1.30 36.47
N GLN A 103 -35.50 0.89 37.72
CA GLN A 103 -35.47 1.74 38.93
C GLN A 103 -36.25 3.08 38.83
N ASN A 104 -37.16 3.20 37.88
CA ASN A 104 -37.99 4.38 37.62
C ASN A 104 -39.49 4.13 37.94
N GLY A 105 -39.86 2.92 38.34
CA GLY A 105 -41.23 2.49 38.60
C GLY A 105 -41.88 1.65 37.49
N ASP A 106 -41.22 1.53 36.33
CA ASP A 106 -41.66 0.66 35.23
C ASP A 106 -41.37 -0.82 35.53
N GLU A 107 -42.03 -1.71 34.76
CA GLU A 107 -41.82 -3.15 34.85
C GLU A 107 -40.42 -3.55 34.34
N SER A 108 -39.81 -4.54 35.00
CA SER A 108 -38.50 -5.06 34.61
C SER A 108 -38.58 -5.79 33.27
N THR A 109 -37.55 -5.62 32.44
CA THR A 109 -37.45 -6.29 31.14
C THR A 109 -36.61 -7.56 31.26
N VAL A 110 -37.07 -8.67 30.70
CA VAL A 110 -36.37 -9.97 30.74
C VAL A 110 -35.89 -10.31 29.33
N VAL A 111 -34.57 -10.41 29.15
CA VAL A 111 -33.95 -10.71 27.86
C VAL A 111 -33.26 -12.07 27.91
N ARG A 112 -33.45 -12.89 26.89
CA ARG A 112 -32.78 -14.19 26.75
C ARG A 112 -31.32 -13.98 26.36
N PHE A 113 -30.42 -14.62 27.09
CA PHE A 113 -28.97 -14.61 26.83
C PHE A 113 -28.59 -15.80 25.93
N ASP A 114 -28.38 -15.51 24.65
CA ASP A 114 -27.91 -16.42 23.60
C ASP A 114 -27.01 -15.66 22.60
N ASP A 115 -26.60 -16.31 21.50
CA ASP A 115 -25.71 -15.72 20.49
C ASP A 115 -26.28 -14.44 19.82
N ASN A 116 -27.57 -14.13 20.01
CA ASN A 116 -28.22 -12.91 19.54
C ASN A 116 -28.60 -11.95 20.68
N PHE A 117 -27.98 -12.08 21.87
CA PHE A 117 -28.29 -11.22 23.02
C PHE A 117 -28.05 -9.74 22.70
N ALA A 118 -29.09 -8.92 22.87
CA ALA A 118 -29.03 -7.48 22.75
C ALA A 118 -29.61 -6.82 24.01
N LEU A 119 -29.05 -5.67 24.42
CA LEU A 119 -29.57 -4.89 25.53
C LEU A 119 -30.99 -4.38 25.20
N PRO A 120 -31.91 -4.28 26.18
CA PRO A 120 -33.18 -3.62 25.96
C PRO A 120 -32.97 -2.11 25.76
N ALA A 121 -33.99 -1.44 25.20
CA ALA A 121 -33.99 0.02 25.11
C ALA A 121 -33.71 0.65 26.50
N GLN A 122 -32.88 1.70 26.52
CA GLN A 122 -32.57 2.38 27.78
C GLN A 122 -33.86 2.90 28.43
N PRO A 123 -34.06 2.67 29.73
CA PRO A 123 -35.23 3.20 30.42
C PRO A 123 -35.17 4.73 30.45
N THR A 124 -36.33 5.37 30.66
CA THR A 124 -36.44 6.82 30.82
C THR A 124 -37.01 7.14 32.21
N ASN A 125 -36.52 8.15 32.91
CA ASN A 125 -37.01 8.52 34.25
C ASN A 125 -37.20 10.04 34.38
N GLY A 126 -38.20 10.58 33.68
CA GLY A 126 -38.46 12.02 33.66
C GLY A 126 -37.22 12.80 33.20
N SER A 127 -36.81 13.80 33.99
CA SER A 127 -35.63 14.64 33.74
C SER A 127 -34.33 14.11 34.38
N MET A 128 -34.32 12.90 34.94
CA MET A 128 -33.12 12.32 35.55
C MET A 128 -32.21 11.68 34.51
N VAL A 129 -30.89 11.78 34.71
CA VAL A 129 -29.87 11.22 33.81
C VAL A 129 -29.65 9.74 34.13
N PHE A 130 -29.70 8.88 33.10
CA PHE A 130 -29.39 7.45 33.22
C PHE A 130 -27.87 7.24 33.28
N GLY A 131 -27.38 6.72 34.41
CA GLY A 131 -25.95 6.56 34.69
C GLY A 131 -25.41 5.13 34.49
N GLY A 132 -26.11 4.29 33.71
CA GLY A 132 -25.72 2.92 33.38
C GLY A 132 -26.40 1.80 34.19
N TRP A 133 -26.09 0.55 33.82
CA TRP A 133 -26.57 -0.66 34.49
C TRP A 133 -25.56 -1.17 35.52
N TYR A 134 -26.05 -1.60 36.69
CA TYR A 134 -25.25 -2.04 37.83
C TYR A 134 -25.68 -3.42 38.31
N ALA A 135 -24.73 -4.20 38.82
CA ALA A 135 -24.96 -5.57 39.29
C ALA A 135 -25.65 -5.63 40.66
N ASP A 136 -25.80 -4.48 41.33
CA ASP A 136 -26.44 -4.34 42.62
C ASP A 136 -27.44 -3.18 42.63
N SER A 137 -28.52 -3.32 43.41
CA SER A 137 -29.58 -2.31 43.48
C SER A 137 -29.17 -0.99 44.15
N ALA A 138 -28.03 -0.95 44.84
CA ALA A 138 -27.44 0.27 45.37
C ALA A 138 -26.57 1.01 44.34
N CYS A 139 -26.43 0.46 43.13
CA CYS A 139 -25.70 1.02 42.00
C CYS A 139 -24.23 1.35 42.34
N THR A 140 -23.54 0.40 42.99
CA THR A 140 -22.15 0.54 43.42
C THR A 140 -21.17 -0.29 42.58
N ILE A 141 -21.64 -1.32 41.90
CA ILE A 141 -20.86 -2.24 41.07
C ILE A 141 -21.37 -2.13 39.63
N PRO A 142 -20.64 -1.46 38.72
CA PRO A 142 -21.05 -1.34 37.33
C PRO A 142 -21.11 -2.72 36.68
N TRP A 143 -22.12 -2.94 35.83
CA TRP A 143 -22.33 -4.20 35.15
C TRP A 143 -22.02 -4.08 33.65
N SER A 144 -21.33 -5.10 33.13
CA SER A 144 -20.99 -5.26 31.72
C SER A 144 -21.45 -6.63 31.22
N VAL A 145 -21.68 -6.75 29.90
CA VAL A 145 -22.16 -7.98 29.27
C VAL A 145 -21.07 -9.06 29.37
N PRO A 146 -21.32 -10.21 30.02
CA PRO A 146 -20.32 -11.27 30.15
C PRO A 146 -20.29 -12.20 28.93
N GLN A 147 -19.18 -12.91 28.69
CA GLN A 147 -19.07 -13.87 27.57
C GLN A 147 -20.00 -15.09 27.71
N SER A 148 -20.38 -15.44 28.95
CA SER A 148 -21.36 -16.50 29.22
C SER A 148 -22.03 -16.29 30.58
N LEU A 149 -23.21 -16.88 30.77
CA LEU A 149 -23.92 -16.87 32.05
C LEU A 149 -23.90 -18.26 32.70
N SER A 150 -23.72 -18.28 34.02
CA SER A 150 -23.90 -19.48 34.85
C SER A 150 -25.31 -19.58 35.45
N GLY A 151 -26.16 -18.58 35.20
CA GLY A 151 -27.49 -18.40 35.78
C GLY A 151 -28.13 -17.10 35.30
N ASN A 152 -29.41 -16.89 35.61
CA ASN A 152 -30.04 -15.60 35.34
C ASN A 152 -29.40 -14.50 36.20
N VAL A 153 -29.30 -13.29 35.64
CA VAL A 153 -28.66 -12.14 36.29
C VAL A 153 -29.64 -10.97 36.38
N ASP A 154 -29.70 -10.32 37.54
CA ASP A 154 -30.44 -9.08 37.75
C ASP A 154 -29.49 -7.88 37.63
N VAL A 155 -29.91 -6.84 36.91
CA VAL A 155 -29.15 -5.59 36.72
C VAL A 155 -30.04 -4.39 36.95
N TYR A 156 -29.47 -3.28 37.40
CA TYR A 156 -30.20 -2.15 37.97
C TYR A 156 -29.76 -0.81 37.37
N ALA A 157 -30.73 0.00 36.93
CA ALA A 157 -30.49 1.33 36.38
C ALA A 157 -30.06 2.32 37.47
N LYS A 158 -29.02 3.12 37.21
CA LYS A 158 -28.63 4.26 38.06
C LYS A 158 -29.22 5.56 37.54
N TRP A 159 -29.67 6.41 38.45
CA TRP A 159 -30.28 7.72 38.14
C TRP A 159 -29.65 8.85 38.94
N SER A 160 -29.42 9.99 38.31
CA SER A 160 -28.98 11.24 38.98
C SER A 160 -29.87 12.42 38.60
N ASN A 161 -30.17 13.30 39.57
CA ASN A 161 -30.84 14.57 39.31
C ASN A 161 -29.91 15.52 38.57
N PRO A 162 -30.37 16.26 37.54
CA PRO A 162 -29.65 17.43 37.06
C PRO A 162 -29.75 18.55 38.10
N ALA A 163 -28.61 19.00 38.63
CA ALA A 163 -28.56 20.21 39.45
C ALA A 163 -28.58 21.43 38.51
N ILE A 164 -29.73 22.08 38.41
CA ILE A 164 -29.92 23.28 37.57
C ILE A 164 -28.97 24.38 38.06
N GLY A 165 -28.14 24.91 37.16
CA GLY A 165 -27.16 25.96 37.47
C GLY A 165 -25.75 25.45 37.86
N GLU A 166 -25.53 24.13 37.89
CA GLU A 166 -24.19 23.55 38.05
C GLU A 166 -23.62 23.10 36.68
N ASP A 167 -22.30 23.13 36.53
CA ASP A 167 -21.60 22.62 35.36
C ASP A 167 -22.04 21.16 35.13
N ALA A 168 -22.64 20.89 33.96
CA ALA A 168 -23.07 19.55 33.59
C ALA A 168 -21.85 18.72 33.16
N ASP A 169 -21.70 17.52 33.73
CA ASP A 169 -20.70 16.56 33.27
C ASP A 169 -21.23 15.82 32.04
N LEU A 170 -20.76 16.27 30.88
CA LEU A 170 -21.08 15.70 29.57
C LEU A 170 -19.87 14.97 28.95
N SER A 171 -18.85 14.66 29.76
CA SER A 171 -17.60 14.06 29.27
C SER A 171 -17.83 12.74 28.51
N ASP A 172 -18.68 11.85 29.04
CA ASP A 172 -19.05 10.59 28.37
C ASP A 172 -19.81 10.81 27.05
N VAL A 173 -20.58 11.91 26.94
CA VAL A 173 -21.27 12.28 25.70
C VAL A 173 -20.25 12.81 24.69
N PHE A 174 -19.40 13.75 25.10
CA PHE A 174 -18.43 14.41 24.22
C PHE A 174 -17.29 13.49 23.78
N ALA A 175 -16.90 12.50 24.60
CA ALA A 175 -15.90 11.50 24.22
C ALA A 175 -16.28 10.72 22.96
N GLN A 176 -17.58 10.60 22.64
CA GLN A 176 -18.06 9.98 21.40
C GLN A 176 -17.82 10.85 20.15
N TYR A 177 -17.43 12.11 20.34
CA TYR A 177 -17.23 13.11 19.28
C TYR A 177 -15.83 13.75 19.31
N GLU A 178 -14.87 13.19 20.07
CA GLU A 178 -13.50 13.74 20.15
C GLU A 178 -12.68 13.43 18.89
N ASP A 179 -13.02 12.35 18.20
CA ASP A 179 -12.34 11.86 17.00
C ASP A 179 -13.38 11.63 15.89
N ALA A 180 -13.15 12.22 14.73
CA ALA A 180 -14.04 12.12 13.58
C ALA A 180 -14.12 10.69 13.05
N SER A 181 -13.10 9.86 13.25
CA SER A 181 -13.13 8.43 12.89
C SER A 181 -14.25 7.64 13.62
N LEU A 182 -14.82 8.18 14.70
CA LEU A 182 -15.92 7.58 15.47
C LEU A 182 -17.30 7.98 14.94
N TYR A 183 -17.38 8.91 13.99
CA TYR A 183 -18.63 9.46 13.52
C TYR A 183 -19.38 8.45 12.65
N ASN A 184 -20.67 8.31 12.92
CA ASN A 184 -21.59 7.55 12.09
C ASN A 184 -23.00 8.02 12.46
N PHE A 185 -23.43 9.17 11.93
CA PHE A 185 -24.75 9.74 12.20
C PHE A 185 -25.17 10.75 11.12
N LYS A 186 -26.46 11.07 11.09
CA LYS A 186 -27.04 12.08 10.21
C LYS A 186 -27.39 13.34 10.99
N VAL A 187 -27.15 14.51 10.41
CA VAL A 187 -27.56 15.82 10.92
C VAL A 187 -28.54 16.46 9.94
N GLN A 188 -29.72 16.84 10.41
CA GLN A 188 -30.61 17.75 9.69
C GLN A 188 -30.36 19.16 10.21
N TYR A 189 -29.79 20.02 9.37
CA TYR A 189 -29.45 21.38 9.72
C TYR A 189 -30.48 22.35 9.12
N THR A 190 -31.07 23.23 9.92
CA THR A 190 -32.07 24.21 9.47
C THR A 190 -31.72 25.58 10.01
N MET A 191 -31.62 26.56 9.11
CA MET A 191 -31.43 27.95 9.44
C MET A 191 -32.75 28.72 9.27
N TYR A 192 -33.13 29.47 10.29
CA TYR A 192 -34.27 30.38 10.26
C TYR A 192 -33.80 31.82 10.30
N TYR A 193 -34.36 32.66 9.42
CA TYR A 193 -34.16 34.10 9.43
C TYR A 193 -35.47 34.78 9.81
N GLU A 194 -35.46 35.57 10.89
CA GLU A 194 -36.64 36.23 11.45
C GLU A 194 -37.85 35.29 11.69
N GLY A 195 -37.58 34.01 11.99
CA GLY A 195 -38.59 33.00 12.31
C GLY A 195 -39.16 32.22 11.12
N GLU A 196 -38.73 32.52 9.89
CA GLU A 196 -39.05 31.74 8.69
C GLU A 196 -37.86 30.84 8.31
N VAL A 197 -38.12 29.65 7.79
CA VAL A 197 -37.07 28.75 7.30
C VAL A 197 -36.39 29.40 6.10
N SER A 198 -35.08 29.60 6.20
CA SER A 198 -34.26 30.07 5.08
C SER A 198 -33.81 28.90 4.21
N TYR A 199 -33.17 27.89 4.82
CA TYR A 199 -32.77 26.65 4.15
C TYR A 199 -32.70 25.48 5.15
N THR A 200 -32.73 24.26 4.60
CA THR A 200 -32.58 23.02 5.35
C THR A 200 -31.68 22.05 4.58
N ASP A 201 -30.58 21.66 5.19
CA ASP A 201 -29.59 20.74 4.62
C ASP A 201 -29.53 19.44 5.42
N THR A 202 -29.06 18.38 4.79
CA THR A 202 -28.88 17.07 5.40
C THR A 202 -27.43 16.63 5.27
N LEU A 203 -26.76 16.42 6.39
CA LEU A 203 -25.40 15.91 6.42
C LEU A 203 -25.38 14.47 6.91
N LYS A 204 -24.58 13.61 6.29
CA LYS A 204 -24.21 12.30 6.83
C LYS A 204 -22.74 12.32 7.16
N MET A 205 -22.40 12.05 8.42
CA MET A 205 -21.04 11.95 8.93
C MET A 205 -20.69 10.46 9.03
N TYR A 206 -19.63 10.01 8.36
CA TYR A 206 -19.17 8.62 8.40
C TYR A 206 -17.63 8.58 8.44
N GLY A 207 -17.08 8.36 9.62
CA GLY A 207 -15.66 8.63 9.86
C GLY A 207 -15.34 10.10 9.58
N ASP A 208 -14.21 10.31 8.90
CA ASP A 208 -13.78 11.63 8.44
C ASP A 208 -14.53 12.13 7.20
N ASP A 209 -15.37 11.29 6.58
CA ASP A 209 -16.11 11.62 5.36
C ASP A 209 -17.48 12.24 5.67
N VAL A 210 -17.89 13.18 4.81
CA VAL A 210 -19.17 13.88 4.93
C VAL A 210 -19.90 13.88 3.58
N ALA A 211 -21.19 13.58 3.59
CA ALA A 211 -22.09 13.83 2.44
C ALA A 211 -23.13 14.89 2.81
N MET A 212 -23.21 15.99 2.06
CA MET A 212 -24.17 17.08 2.29
C MET A 212 -25.19 17.15 1.15
N THR A 213 -26.46 16.94 1.47
CA THR A 213 -27.58 17.09 0.54
C THR A 213 -28.35 18.39 0.82
N TYR A 214 -28.47 19.26 -0.19
CA TYR A 214 -29.12 20.57 -0.10
C TYR A 214 -29.99 20.88 -1.32
N GLU A 215 -30.93 21.83 -1.17
CA GLU A 215 -31.78 22.33 -2.26
C GLU A 215 -31.27 23.68 -2.77
N TYR A 216 -31.03 23.78 -4.07
CA TYR A 216 -30.68 25.04 -4.73
C TYR A 216 -31.53 25.23 -5.99
N GLU A 217 -32.21 26.38 -6.09
CA GLU A 217 -33.12 26.74 -7.19
C GLU A 217 -34.18 25.67 -7.56
N GLY A 218 -34.65 24.88 -6.58
CA GLY A 218 -35.67 23.85 -6.80
C GLY A 218 -35.12 22.48 -7.23
N ALA A 219 -33.80 22.31 -7.27
CA ALA A 219 -33.12 21.05 -7.51
C ALA A 219 -32.33 20.61 -6.27
N TRP A 220 -32.17 19.30 -6.10
CA TRP A 220 -31.41 18.69 -5.00
C TRP A 220 -30.03 18.29 -5.50
N TYR A 221 -29.01 18.65 -4.73
CA TYR A 221 -27.59 18.34 -4.97
C TYR A 221 -27.04 17.53 -3.80
N THR A 222 -25.98 16.74 -4.02
CA THR A 222 -25.27 16.08 -2.91
C THR A 222 -23.77 16.15 -3.12
N ASP A 223 -23.11 17.00 -2.33
CA ASP A 223 -21.65 17.15 -2.31
C ASP A 223 -21.01 16.21 -1.30
N TYR A 224 -19.73 15.90 -1.48
CA TYR A 224 -18.96 15.05 -0.56
C TYR A 224 -17.65 15.69 -0.15
N LEU A 225 -17.22 15.42 1.08
CA LEU A 225 -15.89 15.67 1.58
C LEU A 225 -15.32 14.32 1.99
N GLU A 226 -14.18 13.94 1.44
CA GLU A 226 -13.46 12.71 1.78
C GLU A 226 -12.12 13.06 2.40
N TYR A 227 -11.76 12.38 3.49
CA TYR A 227 -10.39 12.40 3.99
C TYR A 227 -9.63 11.18 3.51
N ARG A 228 -8.63 11.41 2.65
CA ARG A 228 -7.76 10.36 2.13
C ARG A 228 -6.53 10.23 3.02
N ALA A 229 -6.55 9.23 3.89
CA ALA A 229 -5.46 8.96 4.82
C ALA A 229 -4.12 8.67 4.11
N ASP A 230 -4.17 8.11 2.90
CA ASP A 230 -3.04 7.86 2.02
C ASP A 230 -2.42 9.14 1.43
N LEU A 231 -3.19 10.23 1.33
CA LEU A 231 -2.74 11.54 0.83
C LEU A 231 -2.61 12.60 1.94
N ASN A 232 -2.93 12.23 3.19
CA ASN A 232 -3.06 13.13 4.34
C ASN A 232 -3.79 14.44 3.99
N GLY A 233 -4.95 14.29 3.34
CA GLY A 233 -5.66 15.44 2.81
C GLY A 233 -7.12 15.24 2.49
N TYR A 234 -7.84 16.36 2.46
CA TYR A 234 -9.25 16.38 2.12
C TYR A 234 -9.49 16.59 0.62
N PHE A 235 -10.53 15.94 0.11
CA PHE A 235 -11.01 16.05 -1.26
C PHE A 235 -12.48 16.44 -1.24
N TYR A 236 -12.81 17.51 -1.96
CA TYR A 236 -14.18 18.00 -2.10
C TYR A 236 -14.76 17.58 -3.44
N TYR A 237 -15.92 16.94 -3.42
CA TYR A 237 -16.67 16.47 -4.59
C TYR A 237 -17.89 17.36 -4.77
N TYR A 238 -17.79 18.32 -5.68
CA TYR A 238 -18.88 19.24 -6.02
C TYR A 238 -19.82 18.62 -7.06
N ASP A 239 -21.10 18.49 -6.74
CA ASP A 239 -22.14 17.95 -7.63
C ASP A 239 -22.51 18.97 -8.73
N ASN A 240 -22.12 18.68 -9.96
CA ASN A 240 -22.47 19.52 -11.12
C ASN A 240 -23.91 19.30 -11.61
N GLY A 241 -24.67 18.41 -10.96
CA GLY A 241 -25.96 17.92 -11.39
C GLY A 241 -25.84 16.80 -12.44
N GLY A 242 -26.94 16.07 -12.64
CA GLY A 242 -27.02 15.01 -13.66
C GLY A 242 -26.15 13.76 -13.38
N GLY A 243 -25.64 13.61 -12.16
CA GLY A 243 -24.82 12.48 -11.73
C GLY A 243 -23.33 12.63 -12.07
N SER A 244 -22.82 13.87 -12.14
CA SER A 244 -21.41 14.17 -12.42
C SER A 244 -20.82 15.06 -11.34
N TYR A 245 -19.53 14.86 -11.06
CA TYR A 245 -18.83 15.49 -9.93
C TYR A 245 -17.52 16.14 -10.38
N THR A 246 -17.20 17.28 -9.78
CA THR A 246 -15.87 17.89 -9.87
C THR A 246 -15.13 17.62 -8.57
N VAL A 247 -13.93 17.04 -8.67
CA VAL A 247 -13.08 16.75 -7.51
C VAL A 247 -12.05 17.85 -7.36
N ILE A 248 -11.93 18.38 -6.14
CA ILE A 248 -11.05 19.48 -5.78
C ILE A 248 -10.25 19.03 -4.56
N ASP A 249 -8.93 18.93 -4.70
CA ASP A 249 -8.05 18.55 -3.61
C ASP A 249 -7.69 19.75 -2.71
N GLN A 250 -7.24 19.49 -1.49
CA GLN A 250 -6.92 20.52 -0.49
C GLN A 250 -5.83 21.52 -0.88
N THR A 251 -5.02 21.24 -1.91
CA THR A 251 -3.98 22.14 -2.42
C THR A 251 -4.50 23.11 -3.48
N ASP A 252 -5.70 22.87 -4.02
CA ASP A 252 -6.34 23.78 -4.97
C ASP A 252 -6.70 25.11 -4.29
N ALA A 253 -6.44 26.22 -4.99
CA ALA A 253 -6.65 27.57 -4.49
C ALA A 253 -8.11 27.87 -4.12
N TYR A 254 -9.08 27.12 -4.64
CA TYR A 254 -10.50 27.27 -4.39
C TYR A 254 -11.05 26.27 -3.36
N PHE A 255 -10.27 25.27 -2.92
CA PHE A 255 -10.72 24.25 -1.98
C PHE A 255 -11.39 24.84 -0.74
N MET A 256 -10.77 25.86 -0.14
CA MET A 256 -11.30 26.48 1.07
C MET A 256 -12.65 27.17 0.86
N ASP A 257 -12.92 27.68 -0.35
CA ASP A 257 -14.22 28.28 -0.66
C ASP A 257 -15.33 27.22 -0.65
N TYR A 258 -15.05 26.03 -1.20
CA TYR A 258 -15.99 24.89 -1.20
C TYR A 258 -16.12 24.27 0.20
N TYR A 259 -15.00 24.05 0.88
CA TYR A 259 -14.97 23.52 2.24
C TYR A 259 -15.78 24.40 3.22
N TYR A 260 -15.62 25.73 3.17
CA TYR A 260 -16.41 26.64 4.00
C TYR A 260 -17.87 26.76 3.56
N SER A 261 -18.18 26.49 2.28
CA SER A 261 -19.56 26.48 1.80
C SER A 261 -20.38 25.28 2.30
N MET A 262 -19.72 24.22 2.78
CA MET A 262 -20.37 22.99 3.25
C MET A 262 -21.10 23.15 4.59
N ASP A 263 -21.07 24.36 5.19
CA ASP A 263 -21.82 24.84 6.37
C ASP A 263 -22.15 23.74 7.39
N TYR A 264 -21.14 22.95 7.76
CA TYR A 264 -21.33 21.74 8.53
C TYR A 264 -21.16 21.99 10.03
N VAL A 265 -21.95 21.27 10.81
CA VAL A 265 -21.94 21.40 12.28
C VAL A 265 -20.69 20.74 12.83
N ASN A 266 -19.77 21.53 13.36
CA ASN A 266 -18.56 21.03 14.00
C ASN A 266 -18.88 20.57 15.44
N VAL A 267 -18.74 19.27 15.69
CA VAL A 267 -18.94 18.67 17.01
C VAL A 267 -17.65 18.21 17.68
N GLN A 268 -16.51 18.47 17.04
CA GLN A 268 -15.20 18.18 17.63
C GLN A 268 -14.85 19.27 18.66
N GLY A 269 -14.17 18.87 19.74
CA GLY A 269 -13.72 19.81 20.77
C GLY A 269 -14.81 20.32 21.70
N LEU A 270 -16.04 19.78 21.64
CA LEU A 270 -17.13 20.08 22.57
C LEU A 270 -16.73 19.87 24.05
N GLY A 271 -15.81 18.94 24.33
CA GLY A 271 -15.25 18.71 25.66
C GLY A 271 -14.52 19.91 26.27
N SER A 272 -14.11 20.89 25.44
CA SER A 272 -13.51 22.14 25.92
C SER A 272 -14.52 23.19 26.38
N LEU A 273 -15.80 23.03 25.98
CA LEU A 273 -16.88 23.95 26.30
C LEU A 273 -17.54 23.59 27.63
N LYS A 274 -18.13 24.59 28.28
CA LYS A 274 -18.89 24.41 29.51
C LYS A 274 -20.37 24.55 29.23
N PHE A 275 -21.14 23.60 29.74
CA PHE A 275 -22.59 23.61 29.66
C PHE A 275 -23.21 23.54 31.06
N VAL A 276 -24.35 24.19 31.21
CA VAL A 276 -25.10 24.25 32.46
C VAL A 276 -26.49 23.70 32.18
N ALA A 277 -27.00 22.84 33.06
CA ALA A 277 -28.34 22.29 32.89
C ALA A 277 -29.40 23.42 32.85
N ASP A 278 -30.21 23.44 31.79
CA ASP A 278 -31.24 24.44 31.53
C ASP A 278 -32.51 23.79 30.96
N GLY A 279 -33.52 23.61 31.82
CA GLY A 279 -34.78 22.96 31.45
C GLY A 279 -34.58 21.51 30.99
N ASP A 280 -35.01 21.22 29.75
CA ASP A 280 -34.92 19.90 29.12
C ASP A 280 -33.58 19.71 28.35
N GLY A 281 -32.66 20.68 28.39
CA GLY A 281 -31.36 20.62 27.73
C GLY A 281 -30.23 21.22 28.58
N TYR A 282 -29.14 21.59 27.91
CA TYR A 282 -27.97 22.18 28.53
C TYR A 282 -27.55 23.44 27.75
N ALA A 283 -27.57 24.58 28.41
CA ALA A 283 -27.17 25.86 27.83
C ALA A 283 -25.65 26.04 27.93
N ALA A 284 -25.03 26.56 26.88
CA ALA A 284 -23.62 26.93 26.90
C ALA A 284 -23.38 28.05 27.93
N ALA A 285 -22.35 27.90 28.76
CA ALA A 285 -21.95 28.93 29.71
C ALA A 285 -21.45 30.20 29.01
N ASP A 286 -20.86 30.04 27.81
CA ASP A 286 -20.49 31.09 26.89
C ASP A 286 -21.04 30.75 25.50
N ALA A 287 -22.22 31.31 25.18
CA ALA A 287 -22.90 31.05 23.92
C ALA A 287 -22.09 31.52 22.71
N ASN A 288 -21.32 32.60 22.83
CA ASN A 288 -20.51 33.12 21.73
C ASN A 288 -19.32 32.22 21.42
N ALA A 289 -18.60 31.79 22.46
CA ALA A 289 -17.51 30.82 22.28
C ALA A 289 -18.01 29.48 21.73
N ALA A 290 -19.16 28.99 22.23
CA ALA A 290 -19.74 27.74 21.77
C ALA A 290 -20.25 27.82 20.34
N GLY A 291 -20.94 28.91 19.97
CA GLY A 291 -21.42 29.14 18.62
C GLY A 291 -20.27 29.28 17.62
N ASN A 292 -19.21 30.02 17.96
CA ASN A 292 -18.03 30.14 17.11
C ASN A 292 -17.35 28.78 16.85
N LEU A 293 -17.31 27.89 17.85
CA LEU A 293 -16.75 26.55 17.67
C LEU A 293 -17.62 25.68 16.75
N ILE A 294 -18.93 25.67 17.00
CA ILE A 294 -19.86 24.69 16.41
C ILE A 294 -20.33 25.10 15.01
N PHE A 295 -20.60 26.39 14.83
CA PHE A 295 -21.22 26.96 13.63
C PHE A 295 -20.36 28.03 12.94
N GLY A 296 -19.17 28.33 13.48
CA GLY A 296 -18.25 29.32 12.90
C GLY A 296 -18.42 30.75 13.41
N GLU A 297 -17.41 31.57 13.11
CA GLU A 297 -17.32 32.98 13.51
C GLU A 297 -17.67 33.90 12.34
N TYR A 298 -18.49 34.92 12.61
CA TYR A 298 -18.96 35.89 11.62
C TYR A 298 -18.67 37.32 12.13
N GLU A 299 -18.08 38.15 11.27
CA GLU A 299 -17.46 39.44 11.66
C GLU A 299 -18.45 40.43 12.33
N ASP A 300 -19.71 40.46 11.89
CA ASP A 300 -20.75 41.40 12.35
C ASP A 300 -21.86 40.75 13.20
N SER A 301 -21.66 39.49 13.59
CA SER A 301 -22.66 38.67 14.27
C SER A 301 -22.17 38.18 15.64
N THR A 302 -23.10 37.88 16.54
CA THR A 302 -22.79 37.37 17.88
C THR A 302 -23.79 36.30 18.27
N TRP A 303 -23.31 35.15 18.74
CA TRP A 303 -24.19 34.09 19.22
C TRP A 303 -24.72 34.47 20.60
N THR A 304 -26.04 34.61 20.68
CA THR A 304 -26.74 35.10 21.88
C THR A 304 -27.23 33.98 22.78
N SER A 305 -27.46 32.79 22.22
CA SER A 305 -27.81 31.59 22.98
C SER A 305 -27.33 30.34 22.24
N LEU A 306 -26.98 29.30 22.99
CA LEU A 306 -26.73 27.96 22.44
C LEU A 306 -27.14 26.93 23.48
N ALA A 307 -27.98 25.97 23.08
CA ALA A 307 -28.44 24.88 23.91
C ALA A 307 -28.27 23.55 23.17
N LEU A 308 -27.80 22.53 23.88
CA LEU A 308 -27.74 21.16 23.40
C LEU A 308 -28.73 20.27 24.16
N TYR A 309 -29.24 19.25 23.48
CA TYR A 309 -30.17 18.27 24.02
C TYR A 309 -29.57 16.87 23.82
N VAL A 310 -29.54 16.08 24.89
CA VAL A 310 -28.96 14.73 24.89
C VAL A 310 -30.07 13.71 25.10
N GLU A 311 -30.13 12.70 24.25
CA GLU A 311 -31.02 11.55 24.39
C GLU A 311 -30.21 10.26 24.27
N GLN A 312 -30.46 9.31 25.18
CA GLN A 312 -29.76 8.00 25.21
C GLN A 312 -28.22 8.10 25.21
N GLY A 313 -27.68 9.16 25.82
CA GLY A 313 -26.24 9.41 25.88
C GLY A 313 -25.61 9.98 24.60
N LYS A 314 -26.41 10.42 23.63
CA LYS A 314 -25.96 11.03 22.38
C LYS A 314 -26.57 12.41 22.20
N ILE A 315 -25.89 13.29 21.46
CA ILE A 315 -26.46 14.58 21.06
C ILE A 315 -27.65 14.30 20.15
N ALA A 316 -28.83 14.78 20.53
CA ALA A 316 -30.04 14.66 19.74
C ALA A 316 -30.32 15.95 18.96
N LYS A 317 -29.99 17.10 19.55
CA LYS A 317 -30.24 18.41 18.94
C LYS A 317 -29.33 19.50 19.49
N ILE A 318 -28.93 20.44 18.65
CA ILE A 318 -28.29 21.70 19.04
C ILE A 318 -29.14 22.84 18.48
N VAL A 319 -29.40 23.86 19.31
CA VAL A 319 -30.16 25.06 18.95
C VAL A 319 -29.32 26.27 19.32
N ALA A 320 -29.05 27.15 18.37
CA ALA A 320 -28.28 28.37 18.61
C ALA A 320 -28.96 29.59 17.99
N GLU A 321 -28.94 30.71 18.69
CA GLU A 321 -29.41 31.99 18.18
C GLU A 321 -28.24 32.93 17.94
N GLN A 322 -28.29 33.65 16.83
CA GLN A 322 -27.30 34.65 16.46
C GLN A 322 -27.99 35.98 16.16
N SER A 323 -27.38 37.07 16.64
CA SER A 323 -27.79 38.43 16.30
C SER A 323 -26.76 39.03 15.35
N ASP A 324 -27.21 39.50 14.19
CA ASP A 324 -26.36 40.19 13.22
C ASP A 324 -26.67 41.70 13.19
N THR A 325 -25.62 42.52 13.13
CA THR A 325 -25.75 44.00 13.16
C THR A 325 -25.38 44.68 11.85
N SER A 326 -25.06 43.91 10.80
CA SER A 326 -24.71 44.42 9.48
C SER A 326 -25.88 45.18 8.84
N ALA A 327 -25.54 46.13 7.97
CA ALA A 327 -26.56 46.97 7.31
C ALA A 327 -27.36 46.21 6.22
N GLU A 328 -26.83 45.09 5.72
CA GLU A 328 -27.37 44.34 4.60
C GLU A 328 -28.08 43.05 5.03
N TYR A 329 -27.59 42.39 6.09
CA TYR A 329 -28.10 41.11 6.61
C TYR A 329 -28.53 41.18 8.09
N GLY A 330 -28.60 42.37 8.69
CA GLY A 330 -28.91 42.53 10.10
C GLY A 330 -30.28 41.94 10.49
N GLY A 331 -30.29 41.07 11.50
CA GLY A 331 -31.48 40.33 11.91
C GLY A 331 -31.19 39.30 13.01
N SER A 332 -32.22 38.52 13.37
CA SER A 332 -32.09 37.39 14.29
C SER A 332 -32.13 36.10 13.49
N TYR A 333 -31.11 35.28 13.69
CA TYR A 333 -30.96 33.97 13.09
C TYR A 333 -31.14 32.89 14.17
N LEU A 334 -31.77 31.78 13.80
CA LEU A 334 -31.88 30.59 14.64
C LEU A 334 -31.38 29.40 13.83
N PHE A 335 -30.42 28.68 14.40
CA PHE A 335 -29.79 27.51 13.81
C PHE A 335 -30.20 26.29 14.61
N VAL A 336 -30.71 25.27 13.92
CA VAL A 336 -31.18 24.03 14.53
C VAL A 336 -30.52 22.85 13.83
N ALA A 337 -29.72 22.09 14.56
CA ALA A 337 -29.08 20.86 14.09
C ALA A 337 -29.68 19.66 14.82
N GLU A 338 -30.40 18.79 14.12
CA GLU A 338 -31.03 17.59 14.68
C GLU A 338 -30.28 16.33 14.26
N PHE A 339 -29.88 15.51 15.23
CA PHE A 339 -29.02 14.35 15.04
C PHE A 339 -29.86 13.06 15.04
N SER A 340 -29.56 12.15 14.12
CA SER A 340 -30.31 10.91 13.89
C SER A 340 -29.43 9.83 13.23
N ASP A 341 -30.00 8.65 12.94
CA ASP A 341 -29.36 7.57 12.16
C ASP A 341 -27.98 7.10 12.66
N TYR A 342 -27.74 7.20 13.97
CA TYR A 342 -26.49 6.74 14.57
C TYR A 342 -26.19 5.27 14.23
N GLY A 343 -24.99 5.00 13.70
CA GLY A 343 -24.54 3.67 13.29
C GLY A 343 -25.01 3.21 11.90
N ASN A 344 -25.82 4.01 11.20
CA ASN A 344 -26.42 3.65 9.91
C ASN A 344 -26.24 4.73 8.83
N ALA A 345 -25.37 5.72 9.05
CA ALA A 345 -25.17 6.88 8.19
C ALA A 345 -24.14 6.65 7.06
N SER A 346 -24.10 5.46 6.46
CA SER A 346 -23.19 5.17 5.34
C SER A 346 -23.65 5.77 4.01
N PHE A 347 -22.70 6.09 3.14
CA PHE A 347 -22.91 6.53 1.76
C PHE A 347 -21.73 6.08 0.89
N THR A 348 -21.87 6.18 -0.43
CA THR A 348 -20.82 5.82 -1.39
C THR A 348 -20.34 7.11 -2.05
N LEU A 349 -19.02 7.31 -2.07
CA LEU A 349 -18.42 8.45 -2.75
C LEU A 349 -18.60 8.32 -4.28
N PRO A 350 -18.74 9.44 -5.00
CA PRO A 350 -18.70 9.44 -6.46
C PRO A 350 -17.35 8.95 -6.95
N ASP A 351 -17.35 8.28 -8.11
CA ASP A 351 -16.12 7.90 -8.81
C ASP A 351 -15.36 9.18 -9.22
N ASP A 352 -14.19 9.42 -8.62
CA ASP A 352 -13.29 10.53 -8.92
C ASP A 352 -12.50 10.30 -10.23
N GLY A 353 -12.68 9.16 -10.87
CA GLY A 353 -11.88 8.77 -12.02
C GLY A 353 -10.43 8.44 -11.68
N SER A 354 -10.08 8.33 -10.39
CA SER A 354 -8.75 7.96 -9.91
C SER A 354 -8.83 6.64 -9.13
N GLY A 355 -8.40 5.56 -9.78
CA GLY A 355 -8.49 4.21 -9.21
C GLY A 355 -7.51 4.00 -8.05
N GLY A 356 -8.03 3.56 -6.90
CA GLY A 356 -7.21 3.04 -5.79
C GLY A 356 -8.03 2.25 -4.76
N THR A 357 -7.77 0.95 -4.64
CA THR A 357 -8.19 0.04 -3.55
C THR A 357 -7.00 -0.16 -2.61
N GLY A 358 -7.04 -0.42 -1.30
CA GLY A 358 -8.05 -0.71 -0.28
C GLY A 358 -7.28 -1.18 0.99
N GLY A 359 -7.94 -1.33 2.14
CA GLY A 359 -7.34 -1.88 3.38
C GLY A 359 -8.10 -3.11 3.89
N GLU A 360 -7.36 -4.16 4.26
CA GLU A 360 -7.84 -5.53 4.52
C GLU A 360 -8.62 -5.72 5.83
N ASP A 361 -9.52 -6.73 5.85
CA ASP A 361 -9.78 -7.54 7.03
C ASP A 361 -10.24 -8.97 6.65
N VAL A 362 -9.85 -9.93 7.49
CA VAL A 362 -9.83 -11.39 7.26
C VAL A 362 -11.23 -12.03 7.03
N GLU A 363 -11.35 -12.68 5.86
CA GLU A 363 -12.30 -13.69 5.34
C GLU A 363 -13.76 -13.82 5.85
N SER A 364 -14.68 -13.56 4.92
CA SER A 364 -15.73 -14.54 4.53
C SER A 364 -15.91 -14.48 3.01
N ALA A 365 -16.29 -15.60 2.37
CA ALA A 365 -16.40 -15.71 0.90
C ALA A 365 -17.09 -14.48 0.28
N THR A 366 -16.36 -13.75 -0.57
CA THR A 366 -16.80 -12.48 -1.15
C THR A 366 -17.77 -12.75 -2.31
N ASP A 367 -18.93 -12.08 -2.29
CA ASP A 367 -19.85 -12.07 -3.42
C ASP A 367 -19.29 -11.12 -4.49
N MET A 368 -18.46 -11.64 -5.40
CA MET A 368 -17.90 -10.90 -6.53
C MET A 368 -19.02 -10.62 -7.53
N LYS A 369 -19.48 -9.38 -7.62
CA LYS A 369 -20.54 -8.99 -8.55
C LYS A 369 -20.00 -8.12 -9.67
N SER A 370 -20.17 -8.59 -10.91
CA SER A 370 -19.83 -7.87 -12.13
C SER A 370 -21.09 -7.47 -12.87
N VAL A 371 -21.33 -6.16 -12.99
CA VAL A 371 -22.45 -5.61 -13.76
C VAL A 371 -21.89 -5.00 -15.03
N PHE A 372 -22.39 -5.44 -16.18
CA PHE A 372 -21.90 -4.92 -17.46
C PHE A 372 -22.39 -3.49 -17.68
N THR A 373 -21.49 -2.57 -18.00
CA THR A 373 -21.74 -1.12 -18.14
C THR A 373 -21.82 -0.67 -19.59
N ASP A 374 -21.37 -1.49 -20.54
CA ASP A 374 -21.44 -1.22 -21.98
C ASP A 374 -21.62 -2.50 -22.80
N ASN A 375 -21.52 -2.41 -24.13
CA ASN A 375 -21.66 -3.56 -25.03
C ASN A 375 -20.41 -4.45 -25.11
N ARG A 376 -19.27 -4.01 -24.62
CA ARG A 376 -18.00 -4.74 -24.63
C ARG A 376 -17.82 -5.66 -23.41
N LEU A 377 -18.86 -5.80 -22.59
CA LEU A 377 -18.80 -6.47 -21.28
C LEU A 377 -17.90 -5.73 -20.27
N THR A 378 -17.70 -4.42 -20.46
CA THR A 378 -16.97 -3.59 -19.48
C THR A 378 -17.70 -3.62 -18.13
N VAL A 379 -16.96 -3.61 -17.03
CA VAL A 379 -17.46 -3.61 -15.64
C VAL A 379 -16.83 -2.44 -14.88
N ALA A 380 -17.33 -2.12 -13.69
CA ALA A 380 -16.69 -1.11 -12.84
C ALA A 380 -15.30 -1.59 -12.37
N ALA A 381 -14.36 -0.67 -12.12
CA ALA A 381 -13.04 -1.00 -11.61
C ALA A 381 -13.11 -1.82 -10.31
N GLY A 382 -12.25 -2.83 -10.17
CA GLY A 382 -12.27 -3.77 -9.04
C GLY A 382 -13.29 -4.92 -9.15
N GLN A 383 -14.10 -4.97 -10.21
CA GLN A 383 -14.95 -6.14 -10.52
C GLN A 383 -14.24 -7.12 -11.45
N LEU A 384 -14.63 -8.41 -11.39
CA LEU A 384 -14.09 -9.42 -12.29
C LEU A 384 -14.53 -9.12 -13.74
N GLY A 385 -13.57 -8.88 -14.64
CA GLY A 385 -13.81 -8.64 -16.06
C GLY A 385 -14.16 -9.90 -16.85
N TYR A 386 -14.68 -9.74 -18.07
CA TYR A 386 -15.10 -10.83 -18.95
C TYR A 386 -14.84 -10.55 -20.43
N THR A 387 -14.39 -11.58 -21.15
CA THR A 387 -14.26 -11.58 -22.61
C THR A 387 -15.31 -12.48 -23.27
N THR A 388 -15.51 -12.33 -24.58
CA THR A 388 -16.49 -13.12 -25.34
C THR A 388 -15.98 -13.50 -26.72
N ASP A 389 -16.38 -14.68 -27.21
CA ASP A 389 -16.06 -15.18 -28.56
C ASP A 389 -16.98 -14.64 -29.66
N ALA A 390 -17.97 -13.82 -29.30
CA ALA A 390 -19.00 -13.33 -30.20
C ALA A 390 -19.14 -11.81 -30.17
N VAL A 391 -19.47 -11.24 -31.34
CA VAL A 391 -19.67 -9.79 -31.50
C VAL A 391 -20.93 -9.33 -30.76
N SER A 392 -20.76 -8.43 -29.79
CA SER A 392 -21.86 -7.71 -29.15
C SER A 392 -22.59 -6.80 -30.15
N ASN A 393 -23.92 -6.68 -30.03
CA ASN A 393 -24.74 -5.90 -30.95
C ASN A 393 -25.36 -4.65 -30.30
N GLY A 394 -25.18 -4.45 -29.00
CA GLY A 394 -25.64 -3.27 -28.28
C GLY A 394 -25.71 -3.49 -26.77
N PHE A 395 -25.91 -2.40 -26.03
CA PHE A 395 -26.10 -2.39 -24.58
C PHE A 395 -27.27 -1.49 -24.22
N ASP A 396 -28.02 -1.92 -23.21
CA ASP A 396 -29.08 -1.16 -22.57
C ASP A 396 -29.02 -1.49 -21.08
N GLY A 397 -28.84 -0.47 -20.22
CA GLY A 397 -28.64 -0.66 -18.78
C GLY A 397 -29.73 -1.47 -18.07
N ASN A 398 -30.92 -1.63 -18.67
CA ASN A 398 -31.97 -2.49 -18.14
C ASN A 398 -31.87 -3.95 -18.64
N ARG A 399 -31.38 -4.17 -19.86
CA ARG A 399 -31.32 -5.48 -20.54
C ARG A 399 -29.95 -6.16 -20.50
N GLY A 400 -28.88 -5.38 -20.32
CA GLY A 400 -27.50 -5.84 -20.48
C GLY A 400 -27.02 -5.90 -21.92
N VAL A 401 -25.94 -6.64 -22.13
CA VAL A 401 -25.25 -6.81 -23.41
C VAL A 401 -26.03 -7.74 -24.32
N GLN A 402 -26.30 -7.28 -25.55
CA GLN A 402 -27.04 -8.02 -26.55
C GLN A 402 -26.12 -8.81 -27.49
N PHE A 403 -26.41 -10.10 -27.67
CA PHE A 403 -25.83 -10.93 -28.72
C PHE A 403 -26.90 -11.36 -29.74
N LEU A 404 -26.73 -10.97 -31.00
CA LEU A 404 -27.55 -11.42 -32.13
C LEU A 404 -26.86 -12.59 -32.82
N GLN A 405 -27.34 -13.82 -32.58
CA GLN A 405 -26.78 -15.03 -33.20
C GLN A 405 -27.77 -15.70 -34.15
N ARG A 406 -27.26 -16.14 -35.31
CA ARG A 406 -27.99 -16.91 -36.34
C ARG A 406 -27.67 -18.40 -36.17
N ASN A 407 -28.08 -18.95 -35.03
CA ASN A 407 -27.57 -20.21 -34.45
C ASN A 407 -26.11 -20.12 -33.97
N GLY A 408 -25.70 -21.06 -33.10
CA GLY A 408 -24.38 -21.06 -32.46
C GLY A 408 -24.43 -20.52 -31.03
N ALA A 409 -23.48 -20.96 -30.20
CA ALA A 409 -23.36 -20.53 -28.82
C ALA A 409 -22.52 -19.24 -28.72
N VAL A 410 -22.77 -18.46 -27.68
CA VAL A 410 -21.91 -17.35 -27.22
C VAL A 410 -21.22 -17.82 -25.96
N THR A 411 -19.89 -17.76 -25.95
CA THR A 411 -19.05 -18.11 -24.81
C THR A 411 -18.52 -16.84 -24.18
N ILE A 412 -18.79 -16.64 -22.89
CA ILE A 412 -18.30 -15.52 -22.08
C ILE A 412 -17.38 -16.10 -21.01
N VAL A 413 -16.17 -15.59 -20.88
CA VAL A 413 -15.13 -16.13 -20.00
C VAL A 413 -14.60 -15.03 -19.09
N SER A 414 -14.47 -15.30 -17.79
CA SER A 414 -13.86 -14.35 -16.86
C SER A 414 -12.39 -14.09 -17.22
N GLU A 415 -11.90 -12.88 -16.95
CA GLU A 415 -10.51 -12.49 -17.24
C GLU A 415 -9.52 -13.00 -16.18
N ALA A 416 -10.00 -13.26 -14.96
CA ALA A 416 -9.23 -13.88 -13.90
C ALA A 416 -9.92 -15.16 -13.37
N SER A 417 -9.11 -16.03 -12.75
CA SER A 417 -9.60 -17.26 -12.10
C SER A 417 -10.18 -16.98 -10.73
N VAL A 418 -11.14 -17.82 -10.33
CA VAL A 418 -11.77 -17.78 -9.01
C VAL A 418 -11.55 -19.10 -8.27
N THR A 419 -11.45 -19.06 -6.96
CA THR A 419 -11.35 -20.22 -6.06
C THR A 419 -12.53 -20.35 -5.13
N GLU A 420 -12.65 -21.52 -4.51
CA GLU A 420 -13.65 -21.81 -3.48
C GLU A 420 -15.10 -21.50 -3.93
N VAL A 421 -15.38 -21.61 -5.23
CA VAL A 421 -16.67 -21.20 -5.77
C VAL A 421 -17.77 -22.09 -5.22
N THR A 422 -18.75 -21.45 -4.57
CA THR A 422 -19.94 -22.11 -4.04
C THR A 422 -21.18 -21.82 -4.88
N THR A 423 -21.25 -20.69 -5.57
CA THR A 423 -22.36 -20.34 -6.46
C THR A 423 -21.92 -19.35 -7.54
N VAL A 424 -22.43 -19.52 -8.76
CA VAL A 424 -22.36 -18.53 -9.84
C VAL A 424 -23.78 -18.15 -10.25
N SER A 425 -24.13 -16.89 -10.06
CA SER A 425 -25.43 -16.32 -10.43
C SER A 425 -25.29 -15.53 -11.73
N VAL A 426 -26.13 -15.80 -12.72
CA VAL A 426 -26.14 -15.07 -13.99
C VAL A 426 -27.49 -14.41 -14.22
N ILE A 427 -27.50 -13.13 -14.57
CA ILE A 427 -28.72 -12.38 -14.90
C ILE A 427 -28.82 -12.26 -16.41
N VAL A 428 -29.84 -12.90 -16.97
CA VAL A 428 -29.99 -13.10 -18.41
C VAL A 428 -31.41 -12.84 -18.89
N ALA A 429 -31.55 -12.56 -20.19
CA ALA A 429 -32.82 -12.31 -20.85
C ALA A 429 -32.81 -12.82 -22.29
N THR A 430 -33.98 -13.09 -22.86
CA THR A 430 -34.07 -13.49 -24.27
C THR A 430 -35.40 -13.11 -24.92
N ASN A 431 -35.31 -12.65 -26.18
CA ASN A 431 -36.48 -12.49 -27.06
C ASN A 431 -36.64 -13.66 -28.05
N CYS A 432 -35.89 -14.76 -27.82
CA CYS A 432 -36.01 -15.97 -28.60
C CYS A 432 -37.37 -16.63 -28.38
N SER A 433 -38.16 -16.82 -29.45
CA SER A 433 -39.54 -17.31 -29.33
C SER A 433 -39.68 -18.71 -28.74
N THR A 434 -38.58 -19.48 -28.71
CA THR A 434 -38.50 -20.79 -28.04
C THR A 434 -37.52 -20.80 -26.87
N GLY A 435 -36.95 -19.64 -26.52
CA GLY A 435 -36.01 -19.46 -25.41
C GLY A 435 -34.52 -19.59 -25.78
N MET A 436 -33.64 -19.52 -24.77
CA MET A 436 -32.20 -19.81 -24.90
C MET A 436 -31.74 -20.74 -23.78
N THR A 437 -30.80 -21.64 -24.05
CA THR A 437 -30.17 -22.44 -23.00
C THR A 437 -28.97 -21.71 -22.43
N VAL A 438 -28.72 -21.91 -21.13
CA VAL A 438 -27.59 -21.36 -20.37
C VAL A 438 -26.85 -22.49 -19.67
N GLN A 439 -25.53 -22.50 -19.80
CA GLN A 439 -24.61 -23.39 -19.09
C GLN A 439 -23.51 -22.58 -18.42
N VAL A 440 -23.03 -23.04 -17.26
CA VAL A 440 -21.96 -22.38 -16.51
C VAL A 440 -20.92 -23.42 -16.09
N PHE A 441 -19.65 -23.09 -16.25
CA PHE A 441 -18.51 -23.89 -15.84
C PHE A 441 -17.57 -23.05 -14.97
N VAL A 442 -16.86 -23.70 -14.05
CA VAL A 442 -15.72 -23.15 -13.34
C VAL A 442 -14.54 -24.10 -13.58
N GLY A 443 -13.52 -23.64 -14.29
CA GLY A 443 -12.51 -24.52 -14.87
C GLY A 443 -13.15 -25.55 -15.81
N SER A 444 -12.90 -26.85 -15.58
CA SER A 444 -13.51 -27.95 -16.34
C SER A 444 -14.83 -28.47 -15.75
N ALA A 445 -15.25 -27.97 -14.59
CA ALA A 445 -16.43 -28.46 -13.88
C ALA A 445 -17.71 -27.75 -14.35
N ALA A 446 -18.70 -28.52 -14.81
CA ALA A 446 -20.04 -28.00 -15.12
C ALA A 446 -20.87 -27.82 -13.84
N LEU A 447 -21.42 -26.62 -13.64
CA LEU A 447 -22.29 -26.33 -12.50
C LEU A 447 -23.76 -26.66 -12.81
N LYS A 448 -24.58 -26.77 -11.76
CA LYS A 448 -26.01 -27.13 -11.87
C LYS A 448 -26.90 -26.03 -11.31
N CYS A 449 -27.93 -25.65 -12.06
CA CYS A 449 -29.03 -24.82 -11.57
C CYS A 449 -30.29 -25.70 -11.54
N ASP A 450 -30.96 -25.79 -10.39
CA ASP A 450 -32.06 -26.73 -10.12
C ASP A 450 -31.76 -28.20 -10.52
N GLY A 451 -30.50 -28.61 -10.36
CA GLY A 451 -30.03 -29.96 -10.67
C GLY A 451 -29.79 -30.25 -12.16
N GLN A 452 -29.90 -29.25 -13.04
CA GLN A 452 -29.61 -29.37 -14.48
C GLN A 452 -28.34 -28.57 -14.83
N THR A 453 -27.48 -29.12 -15.70
CA THR A 453 -26.27 -28.45 -16.21
C THR A 453 -26.53 -27.56 -17.43
N GLU A 454 -27.72 -27.68 -18.01
CA GLU A 454 -28.21 -26.84 -19.10
C GLU A 454 -29.63 -26.40 -18.73
N VAL A 455 -29.84 -25.09 -18.59
CA VAL A 455 -31.12 -24.52 -18.13
C VAL A 455 -31.78 -23.71 -19.22
N MET A 456 -33.08 -23.93 -19.41
CA MET A 456 -33.88 -23.27 -20.42
C MET A 456 -34.48 -21.96 -19.88
N VAL A 457 -34.10 -20.82 -20.49
CA VAL A 457 -34.73 -19.51 -20.25
C VAL A 457 -35.77 -19.26 -21.33
N ALA A 458 -37.05 -19.16 -20.94
CA ALA A 458 -38.16 -18.91 -21.85
C ALA A 458 -38.17 -17.48 -22.38
N GLN A 459 -38.91 -17.24 -23.47
CA GLN A 459 -39.12 -15.90 -24.00
C GLN A 459 -39.78 -14.99 -22.94
N GLN A 460 -39.22 -13.80 -22.74
CA GLN A 460 -39.84 -12.80 -21.87
C GLN A 460 -40.91 -11.98 -22.60
N THR A 461 -41.92 -11.54 -21.86
CA THR A 461 -43.05 -10.77 -22.40
C THR A 461 -42.76 -9.28 -22.49
N HIS A 462 -41.79 -8.80 -21.71
CA HIS A 462 -41.33 -7.42 -21.71
C HIS A 462 -39.80 -7.34 -21.62
N PHE A 463 -39.20 -6.28 -22.16
CA PHE A 463 -37.75 -6.10 -22.22
C PHE A 463 -37.08 -5.73 -20.89
N SER A 464 -37.86 -5.50 -19.84
CA SER A 464 -37.39 -5.19 -18.48
C SER A 464 -37.49 -6.39 -17.53
N GLU A 465 -37.94 -7.54 -18.03
CA GLU A 465 -37.99 -8.78 -17.27
C GLU A 465 -36.61 -9.44 -17.39
N ASN A 466 -35.92 -9.66 -16.27
CA ASN A 466 -34.66 -10.41 -16.25
C ASN A 466 -34.88 -11.76 -15.55
N THR A 467 -34.10 -12.76 -15.92
CA THR A 467 -34.09 -14.08 -15.28
C THR A 467 -32.74 -14.29 -14.61
N THR A 468 -32.74 -14.47 -13.29
CA THR A 468 -31.54 -14.83 -12.52
C THR A 468 -31.47 -16.35 -12.39
N LEU A 469 -30.35 -16.94 -12.81
CA LEU A 469 -30.07 -18.37 -12.67
C LEU A 469 -28.91 -18.56 -11.70
N ASN A 470 -29.08 -19.42 -10.69
CA ASN A 470 -28.05 -19.70 -9.68
C ASN A 470 -27.49 -21.10 -9.91
N PHE A 471 -26.25 -21.17 -10.36
CA PHE A 471 -25.52 -22.40 -10.64
C PHE A 471 -24.63 -22.77 -9.46
N VAL A 472 -24.74 -24.02 -8.99
CA VAL A 472 -24.02 -24.56 -7.84
C VAL A 472 -23.18 -25.77 -8.29
N PRO A 473 -21.89 -25.86 -7.93
CA PRO A 473 -21.06 -27.02 -8.23
C PRO A 473 -21.37 -28.22 -7.31
N ASP A 474 -21.02 -29.44 -7.74
CA ASP A 474 -21.19 -30.67 -6.93
C ASP A 474 -20.21 -30.76 -5.72
N GLY A 475 -19.29 -29.79 -5.61
CA GLY A 475 -18.25 -29.61 -4.58
C GLY A 475 -17.56 -28.25 -4.76
N GLN A 476 -16.47 -27.93 -4.05
CA GLN A 476 -15.72 -26.69 -4.35
C GLN A 476 -15.12 -26.74 -5.76
N ALA A 477 -15.22 -25.63 -6.51
CA ALA A 477 -14.69 -25.50 -7.86
C ALA A 477 -13.75 -24.28 -7.96
N SER A 478 -12.75 -24.36 -8.85
CA SER A 478 -11.77 -23.29 -9.07
C SER A 478 -11.31 -23.23 -10.52
N GLY A 479 -10.94 -22.03 -10.99
CA GLY A 479 -10.56 -21.74 -12.37
C GLY A 479 -11.38 -20.61 -12.99
N LEU A 480 -11.25 -20.40 -14.30
CA LEU A 480 -12.03 -19.40 -15.04
C LEU A 480 -13.52 -19.76 -15.04
N VAL A 481 -14.38 -18.74 -14.92
CA VAL A 481 -15.82 -18.90 -15.09
C VAL A 481 -16.17 -18.80 -16.56
N THR A 482 -16.78 -19.85 -17.10
CA THR A 482 -17.25 -19.88 -18.50
C THR A 482 -18.77 -19.97 -18.54
N ILE A 483 -19.43 -19.02 -19.20
CA ILE A 483 -20.88 -18.95 -19.40
C ILE A 483 -21.17 -19.16 -20.88
N VAL A 484 -22.06 -20.10 -21.19
CA VAL A 484 -22.44 -20.43 -22.56
C VAL A 484 -23.92 -20.14 -22.77
N LEU A 485 -24.24 -19.22 -23.69
CA LEU A 485 -25.60 -18.86 -24.08
C LEU A 485 -25.91 -19.43 -25.48
N THR A 486 -26.95 -20.25 -25.62
CA THR A 486 -27.31 -20.86 -26.91
C THR A 486 -28.77 -20.57 -27.29
N PRO A 487 -29.04 -19.93 -28.45
CA PRO A 487 -30.41 -19.67 -28.88
C PRO A 487 -31.05 -20.95 -29.41
N THR A 488 -32.31 -21.19 -29.07
CA THR A 488 -33.02 -22.41 -29.50
C THR A 488 -33.68 -22.31 -30.88
N ASN A 489 -33.62 -21.14 -31.53
CA ASN A 489 -34.08 -20.96 -32.92
C ASN A 489 -33.27 -19.89 -33.67
N THR A 490 -33.59 -19.72 -34.95
CA THR A 490 -32.63 -19.25 -35.95
C THR A 490 -32.31 -17.75 -35.98
N GLU A 491 -33.05 -16.84 -35.32
CA GLU A 491 -32.79 -15.37 -35.44
C GLU A 491 -33.36 -14.51 -34.30
N LYS A 492 -32.78 -14.59 -33.09
CA LYS A 492 -33.20 -13.75 -31.95
C LYS A 492 -32.04 -13.40 -31.00
N SER A 493 -32.26 -12.36 -30.19
CA SER A 493 -31.30 -11.76 -29.27
C SER A 493 -31.24 -12.52 -27.93
N MET A 494 -30.04 -12.79 -27.47
CA MET A 494 -29.73 -13.22 -26.10
C MET A 494 -29.10 -12.04 -25.37
N TYR A 495 -29.39 -11.91 -24.08
CA TYR A 495 -28.88 -10.81 -23.27
C TYR A 495 -28.31 -11.33 -21.94
N ILE A 496 -27.28 -10.65 -21.47
CA ILE A 496 -26.68 -10.85 -20.14
C ILE A 496 -26.36 -9.48 -19.53
N SER A 497 -26.76 -9.25 -18.28
CA SER A 497 -26.60 -7.96 -17.60
C SER A 497 -25.65 -8.00 -16.41
N ALA A 498 -25.53 -9.14 -15.73
CA ALA A 498 -24.61 -9.30 -14.62
C ALA A 498 -24.23 -10.76 -14.37
N VAL A 499 -23.08 -10.93 -13.74
CA VAL A 499 -22.60 -12.20 -13.17
C VAL A 499 -22.23 -11.94 -11.71
N SER A 500 -22.61 -12.83 -10.79
CA SER A 500 -22.19 -12.78 -9.38
C SER A 500 -21.62 -14.11 -8.97
N ILE A 501 -20.47 -14.13 -8.32
CA ILE A 501 -19.75 -15.34 -7.93
C ILE A 501 -19.51 -15.28 -6.43
N ASN A 502 -20.00 -16.27 -5.71
CA ASN A 502 -19.61 -16.50 -4.34
C ASN A 502 -18.37 -17.41 -4.34
N GLY A 503 -17.20 -16.81 -4.15
CA GLY A 503 -15.87 -17.43 -4.19
C GLY A 503 -14.79 -16.41 -3.85
N LYS A 504 -13.53 -16.68 -4.18
CA LYS A 504 -12.41 -15.75 -4.01
C LYS A 504 -11.76 -15.47 -5.36
N LEU A 505 -11.20 -14.27 -5.56
CA LEU A 505 -10.28 -14.02 -6.68
C LEU A 505 -8.98 -14.79 -6.42
N GLY A 506 -8.43 -15.41 -7.46
CA GLY A 506 -7.16 -16.14 -7.38
C GLY A 506 -7.33 -17.67 -7.32
N GLY A 507 -6.22 -18.36 -7.56
CA GLY A 507 -6.09 -19.81 -7.67
C GLY A 507 -6.18 -20.33 -9.10
N GLY A 508 -5.00 -20.68 -9.63
CA GLY A 508 -4.85 -21.31 -10.93
C GLY A 508 -5.42 -22.72 -10.95
N GLY A 509 -6.42 -22.95 -11.80
CA GLY A 509 -6.67 -24.30 -12.32
C GLY A 509 -5.45 -24.82 -13.10
N GLU A 510 -5.40 -26.13 -13.32
CA GLU A 510 -4.35 -26.79 -14.11
C GLU A 510 -4.09 -26.03 -15.43
N GLY A 511 -2.88 -25.46 -15.56
CA GLY A 511 -2.44 -24.68 -16.73
C GLY A 511 -1.85 -23.28 -16.45
N ASN A 512 -1.99 -22.74 -15.23
CA ASN A 512 -1.60 -21.37 -14.87
C ASN A 512 -0.25 -21.22 -14.13
N VAL A 513 0.55 -22.29 -14.04
CA VAL A 513 1.90 -22.26 -13.45
C VAL A 513 2.93 -22.29 -14.57
N MET A 514 4.02 -21.54 -14.43
CA MET A 514 5.10 -21.50 -15.40
C MET A 514 5.71 -22.90 -15.61
N PRO A 515 6.09 -23.26 -16.85
CA PRO A 515 6.79 -24.52 -17.07
C PRO A 515 8.19 -24.47 -16.44
N SER A 516 8.77 -25.64 -16.16
CA SER A 516 10.20 -25.72 -15.81
C SER A 516 11.05 -25.06 -16.89
N GLN A 517 11.97 -24.19 -16.46
CA GLN A 517 12.92 -23.53 -17.35
C GLN A 517 14.14 -24.42 -17.58
N SER A 518 14.77 -24.28 -18.74
CA SER A 518 15.98 -25.02 -19.10
C SER A 518 17.20 -24.11 -19.12
N TYR A 519 18.30 -24.59 -18.55
CA TYR A 519 19.61 -23.99 -18.67
C TYR A 519 20.58 -25.02 -19.27
N ASP A 520 21.30 -24.63 -20.31
CA ASP A 520 22.38 -25.42 -20.91
C ASP A 520 23.65 -24.56 -20.99
N GLU A 521 24.61 -24.86 -20.11
CA GLU A 521 25.90 -24.20 -20.01
C GLU A 521 26.68 -24.23 -21.34
N GLN A 522 26.49 -25.25 -22.20
CA GLN A 522 27.22 -25.37 -23.46
C GLN A 522 26.69 -24.46 -24.56
N THR A 523 25.41 -24.08 -24.46
CA THR A 523 24.72 -23.24 -25.45
C THR A 523 24.28 -21.90 -24.84
N PHE A 524 24.73 -21.58 -23.64
CA PHE A 524 24.39 -20.34 -22.97
C PHE A 524 25.01 -19.18 -23.73
N ASP A 525 24.18 -18.23 -24.13
CA ASP A 525 24.64 -16.98 -24.72
C ASP A 525 25.01 -16.02 -23.59
N ASP A 526 26.30 -15.96 -23.28
CA ASP A 526 26.87 -15.09 -22.25
C ASP A 526 27.22 -13.69 -22.76
N SER A 527 26.79 -13.34 -23.98
CA SER A 527 26.91 -12.00 -24.55
C SER A 527 26.35 -10.96 -23.59
N ARG A 528 27.09 -9.87 -23.45
CA ARG A 528 26.76 -8.72 -22.62
C ARG A 528 26.24 -7.57 -23.46
N LEU A 529 25.91 -6.46 -22.81
CA LEU A 529 25.36 -5.28 -23.49
C LEU A 529 26.29 -4.79 -24.60
N GLN A 530 27.57 -4.60 -24.31
CA GLN A 530 28.53 -4.16 -25.32
C GLN A 530 28.74 -5.16 -26.46
N ASP A 531 28.68 -6.47 -26.19
CA ASP A 531 28.78 -7.49 -27.25
C ASP A 531 27.59 -7.38 -28.22
N LYS A 532 26.38 -7.10 -27.70
CA LYS A 532 25.18 -6.92 -28.52
C LYS A 532 25.20 -5.59 -29.27
N LEU A 533 25.61 -4.49 -28.63
CA LEU A 533 25.73 -3.17 -29.25
C LEU A 533 26.70 -3.20 -30.44
N MET A 534 27.91 -3.76 -30.24
CA MET A 534 28.89 -3.96 -31.32
C MET A 534 28.34 -4.85 -32.44
N GLY A 535 27.45 -5.80 -32.15
CA GLY A 535 26.84 -6.65 -33.16
C GLY A 535 25.82 -5.94 -34.05
N TYR A 536 25.22 -4.84 -33.56
CA TYR A 536 24.15 -4.12 -34.24
C TYR A 536 24.67 -2.94 -35.07
N GLU A 537 25.41 -2.01 -34.45
CA GLU A 537 25.96 -0.83 -35.14
C GLU A 537 27.45 -0.98 -35.51
N ASN A 538 28.15 -2.01 -34.98
CA ASN A 538 29.60 -2.18 -35.14
C ASN A 538 30.44 -1.03 -34.54
N VAL A 539 29.87 -0.31 -33.57
CA VAL A 539 30.52 0.72 -32.74
C VAL A 539 29.86 0.73 -31.36
N VAL A 540 30.60 1.11 -30.33
CA VAL A 540 30.07 1.44 -28.99
C VAL A 540 30.64 2.76 -28.50
N GLY A 541 30.03 3.34 -27.48
CA GLY A 541 30.60 4.46 -26.76
C GLY A 541 31.82 4.05 -25.94
N LEU A 542 31.81 4.38 -24.65
CA LEU A 542 32.91 4.03 -23.75
C LEU A 542 32.95 2.50 -23.48
N PRO A 543 34.08 1.80 -23.65
CA PRO A 543 34.15 0.37 -23.32
C PRO A 543 33.98 0.10 -21.81
N SER A 544 33.21 -0.92 -21.44
CA SER A 544 32.81 -1.19 -20.06
C SER A 544 33.88 -1.87 -19.22
N GLN A 545 34.95 -2.38 -19.83
CA GLN A 545 36.03 -3.07 -19.14
C GLN A 545 37.36 -2.68 -19.76
N GLY A 546 38.37 -2.46 -18.93
CA GLY A 546 39.74 -2.14 -19.34
C GLY A 546 40.34 -0.95 -18.60
N THR A 547 41.32 -0.33 -19.24
CA THR A 547 41.99 0.86 -18.70
C THR A 547 42.19 1.86 -19.83
N TYR A 548 41.52 3.00 -19.73
CA TYR A 548 41.39 3.95 -20.83
C TYR A 548 41.54 5.38 -20.33
N ASP A 549 41.98 6.25 -21.23
CA ASP A 549 41.95 7.68 -21.01
C ASP A 549 40.73 8.24 -21.76
N CYS A 550 39.97 9.12 -21.13
CA CYS A 550 38.74 9.72 -21.62
C CYS A 550 38.94 11.23 -21.82
N LEU A 551 38.34 11.79 -22.87
CA LEU A 551 38.53 13.19 -23.23
C LEU A 551 37.44 14.09 -22.64
N VAL A 552 37.85 15.08 -21.85
CA VAL A 552 36.95 16.09 -21.26
C VAL A 552 37.29 17.47 -21.77
N VAL A 553 36.29 18.17 -22.30
CA VAL A 553 36.45 19.48 -22.92
C VAL A 553 35.53 20.51 -22.24
N PRO A 554 36.09 21.41 -21.42
CA PRO A 554 35.36 22.58 -20.94
C PRO A 554 35.00 23.54 -22.07
N VAL A 555 33.73 23.93 -22.15
CA VAL A 555 33.17 24.82 -23.18
C VAL A 555 32.80 26.17 -22.57
N GLN A 556 33.54 27.22 -22.94
CA GLN A 556 33.27 28.60 -22.55
C GLN A 556 32.30 29.28 -23.51
N PHE A 557 31.19 29.79 -23.00
CA PHE A 557 30.33 30.74 -23.72
C PHE A 557 30.73 32.20 -23.45
N SER A 558 30.55 33.07 -24.45
CA SER A 558 31.00 34.47 -24.38
C SER A 558 30.14 35.40 -23.51
N ASP A 559 28.92 34.98 -23.17
CA ASP A 559 27.91 35.74 -22.43
C ASP A 559 27.77 35.34 -20.96
N VAL A 560 28.57 34.38 -20.49
CA VAL A 560 28.57 33.90 -19.11
C VAL A 560 29.93 34.14 -18.45
N ALA A 561 30.06 33.83 -17.16
CA ALA A 561 31.31 34.01 -16.43
C ALA A 561 32.44 33.18 -17.05
N ALA A 562 33.67 33.71 -16.98
CA ALA A 562 34.83 33.02 -17.50
C ALA A 562 35.19 31.83 -16.60
N ILE A 563 35.39 30.65 -17.19
CA ILE A 563 35.91 29.45 -16.52
C ILE A 563 37.28 29.80 -15.93
N THR A 564 37.40 29.67 -14.61
CA THR A 564 38.61 29.99 -13.87
C THR A 564 39.48 28.75 -13.67
N SER A 565 40.74 28.97 -13.25
CA SER A 565 41.60 27.85 -12.84
C SER A 565 41.07 27.10 -11.61
N ALA A 566 40.23 27.73 -10.79
CA ALA A 566 39.58 27.06 -9.65
C ALA A 566 38.50 26.09 -10.15
N ASP A 567 37.70 26.51 -11.12
CA ASP A 567 36.66 25.67 -11.74
C ASP A 567 37.28 24.47 -12.45
N LEU A 568 38.36 24.68 -13.22
CA LEU A 568 39.10 23.58 -13.86
C LEU A 568 39.74 22.62 -12.86
N ASN A 569 40.24 23.14 -11.74
CA ASN A 569 40.76 22.28 -10.68
C ASN A 569 39.63 21.45 -10.05
N LYS A 570 38.48 22.08 -9.79
CA LYS A 570 37.30 21.40 -9.24
C LYS A 570 36.80 20.30 -10.19
N LEU A 571 36.71 20.59 -11.49
CA LEU A 571 36.38 19.62 -12.53
C LEU A 571 37.37 18.45 -12.54
N ASN A 572 38.66 18.73 -12.45
CA ASN A 572 39.66 17.67 -12.35
C ASN A 572 39.48 16.81 -11.09
N LEU A 573 39.06 17.37 -9.96
CA LEU A 573 38.78 16.57 -8.77
C LEU A 573 37.48 15.76 -8.91
N ALA A 574 36.44 16.31 -9.55
CA ALA A 574 35.20 15.57 -9.84
C ALA A 574 35.44 14.35 -10.73
N PHE A 575 36.34 14.44 -11.71
CA PHE A 575 36.63 13.36 -12.65
C PHE A 575 37.79 12.44 -12.22
N ASN A 576 38.90 12.99 -11.74
CA ASN A 576 40.16 12.27 -11.42
C ASN A 576 40.53 12.30 -9.93
N GLY A 577 39.78 13.01 -9.08
CA GLY A 577 40.08 13.14 -7.66
C GLY A 577 39.94 11.82 -6.90
N SER A 578 40.45 11.82 -5.67
CA SER A 578 40.20 10.75 -4.71
C SER A 578 38.90 10.97 -3.94
N GLY A 579 38.41 9.95 -3.24
CA GLY A 579 37.26 10.11 -2.35
C GLY A 579 37.48 11.14 -1.22
N ASP A 580 38.73 11.39 -0.80
CA ASP A 580 39.04 12.46 0.16
C ASP A 580 38.87 13.85 -0.46
N ASP A 581 39.13 13.99 -1.78
CA ASP A 581 39.02 15.25 -2.51
C ASP A 581 37.55 15.60 -2.80
N THR A 582 36.71 14.61 -3.10
CA THR A 582 35.28 14.83 -3.38
C THR A 582 34.39 14.65 -2.17
N GLY A 583 34.87 14.02 -1.10
CA GLY A 583 34.07 13.57 0.04
C GLY A 583 33.45 12.19 -0.14
N TRP A 584 33.31 11.70 -1.39
CA TRP A 584 32.74 10.38 -1.70
C TRP A 584 33.50 9.66 -2.81
N GLN A 585 33.14 9.94 -4.07
CA GLN A 585 33.75 9.38 -5.26
C GLN A 585 33.94 10.46 -6.33
N SER A 586 34.99 10.32 -7.13
CA SER A 586 35.07 10.95 -8.45
C SER A 586 34.51 9.98 -9.49
N VAL A 587 34.33 10.43 -10.73
CA VAL A 587 33.93 9.53 -11.84
C VAL A 587 34.91 8.35 -11.95
N ASN A 588 36.23 8.62 -11.90
CA ASN A 588 37.27 7.58 -11.90
C ASN A 588 37.09 6.58 -10.75
N THR A 589 37.01 7.06 -9.51
CA THR A 589 37.03 6.16 -8.35
C THR A 589 35.72 5.41 -8.19
N TYR A 590 34.58 5.99 -8.61
CA TYR A 590 33.29 5.31 -8.65
C TYR A 590 33.35 4.09 -9.56
N TYR A 591 33.73 4.25 -10.84
CA TYR A 591 33.77 3.14 -11.79
C TYR A 591 34.82 2.10 -11.43
N ALA A 592 35.97 2.50 -10.88
CA ALA A 592 36.94 1.55 -10.36
C ALA A 592 36.37 0.69 -9.21
N ALA A 593 35.60 1.30 -8.30
CA ALA A 593 34.97 0.59 -7.19
C ALA A 593 33.80 -0.29 -7.67
N SER A 594 32.85 0.27 -8.42
CA SER A 594 31.63 -0.40 -8.84
C SER A 594 31.92 -1.61 -9.74
N SER A 595 32.93 -1.50 -10.60
CA SER A 595 33.36 -2.56 -11.51
C SER A 595 34.25 -3.63 -10.88
N TYR A 596 34.53 -3.55 -9.57
CA TYR A 596 35.50 -4.41 -8.89
C TYR A 596 36.90 -4.32 -9.51
N GLY A 597 37.28 -3.13 -9.99
CA GLY A 597 38.55 -2.83 -10.64
C GLY A 597 38.66 -3.29 -12.10
N LYS A 598 37.55 -3.72 -12.73
CA LYS A 598 37.55 -4.15 -14.14
C LYS A 598 37.51 -2.98 -15.12
N LEU A 599 37.01 -1.82 -14.71
CA LEU A 599 37.05 -0.57 -15.47
C LEU A 599 37.86 0.45 -14.69
N ASN A 600 38.88 1.04 -15.33
CA ASN A 600 39.70 2.10 -14.75
C ASN A 600 39.84 3.20 -15.80
N VAL A 601 39.24 4.36 -15.57
CA VAL A 601 39.21 5.45 -16.54
C VAL A 601 39.94 6.68 -16.00
N SER A 602 40.90 7.20 -16.73
CA SER A 602 41.54 8.50 -16.43
C SER A 602 40.95 9.57 -17.35
N PHE A 603 40.88 10.82 -16.90
CA PHE A 603 40.28 11.90 -17.69
C PHE A 603 41.31 12.97 -18.07
N ASP A 604 41.50 13.19 -19.37
CA ASP A 604 42.30 14.28 -19.91
C ASP A 604 41.42 15.51 -20.12
N ILE A 605 41.69 16.57 -19.35
CA ILE A 605 40.88 17.80 -19.35
C ILE A 605 41.60 18.91 -20.11
N ALA A 606 40.97 19.40 -21.17
CA ALA A 606 41.45 20.53 -21.95
C ALA A 606 41.61 21.78 -21.08
N GLY A 607 42.79 22.42 -21.14
CA GLY A 607 43.11 23.58 -20.32
C GLY A 607 43.64 23.26 -18.91
N TYR A 608 43.73 21.97 -18.52
CA TYR A 608 44.26 21.54 -17.22
C TYR A 608 45.40 20.52 -17.34
N ASN A 609 45.09 19.25 -17.64
CA ASN A 609 46.06 18.14 -17.72
C ASN A 609 46.19 17.50 -19.11
N LEU A 610 45.36 17.89 -20.09
CA LEU A 610 45.51 17.43 -21.48
C LEU A 610 46.77 18.00 -22.13
N ALA A 611 47.71 17.12 -22.48
CA ALA A 611 48.97 17.51 -23.09
C ALA A 611 48.75 18.21 -24.45
N GLY A 612 49.32 19.41 -24.60
CA GLY A 612 49.23 20.19 -25.85
C GLY A 612 48.06 21.19 -25.91
N VAL A 613 47.10 21.11 -24.98
CA VAL A 613 45.92 21.98 -24.92
C VAL A 613 45.90 22.75 -23.59
N ASN A 614 46.51 23.93 -23.58
CA ASN A 614 46.67 24.76 -22.37
C ASN A 614 45.58 25.84 -22.18
N SER A 615 44.45 25.71 -22.85
CA SER A 615 43.31 26.63 -22.77
C SER A 615 41.99 25.87 -22.89
N VAL A 616 40.91 26.42 -22.33
CA VAL A 616 39.54 25.93 -22.57
C VAL A 616 39.10 26.23 -24.00
N TYR A 617 38.12 25.47 -24.50
CA TYR A 617 37.46 25.81 -25.76
C TYR A 617 36.56 27.03 -25.56
N THR A 618 36.50 27.95 -26.53
CA THR A 618 35.55 29.07 -26.52
C THR A 618 34.60 28.92 -27.70
N ALA A 619 33.32 28.74 -27.40
CA ALA A 619 32.28 28.56 -28.40
C ALA A 619 32.21 29.77 -29.35
N GLN A 620 31.92 29.50 -30.62
CA GLN A 620 31.86 30.56 -31.64
C GLN A 620 30.71 31.53 -31.42
N HIS A 621 29.63 31.04 -30.81
CA HIS A 621 28.45 31.79 -30.46
C HIS A 621 28.19 31.80 -28.95
N ASN A 622 27.17 32.54 -28.53
CA ASN A 622 26.80 32.68 -27.13
C ASN A 622 25.86 31.55 -26.69
N SER A 623 25.64 31.35 -25.39
CA SER A 623 24.85 30.21 -24.89
C SER A 623 23.43 30.19 -25.46
N SER A 624 22.79 31.36 -25.59
CA SER A 624 21.45 31.46 -26.16
C SER A 624 21.36 31.03 -27.63
N TYR A 625 22.44 31.16 -28.41
CA TYR A 625 22.43 30.71 -29.81
C TYR A 625 22.27 29.19 -29.89
N TYR A 626 23.07 28.43 -29.15
CA TYR A 626 23.05 26.97 -29.20
C TYR A 626 21.75 26.40 -28.62
N ALA A 627 21.22 26.99 -27.54
CA ALA A 627 19.93 26.59 -26.99
C ALA A 627 18.75 26.77 -27.97
N ASN A 628 18.86 27.67 -28.94
CA ASN A 628 17.84 27.90 -29.96
C ASN A 628 18.22 27.35 -31.34
N TYR A 629 19.36 26.66 -31.45
CA TYR A 629 19.86 26.15 -32.72
C TYR A 629 19.11 24.86 -33.07
N ASN A 630 18.50 24.87 -34.26
CA ASN A 630 18.01 23.69 -34.95
C ASN A 630 18.19 23.90 -36.45
N GLU A 631 18.88 22.99 -37.12
CA GLU A 631 18.99 22.99 -38.58
C GLU A 631 18.68 21.61 -39.14
N THR A 632 17.95 21.55 -40.26
CA THR A 632 17.74 20.28 -40.96
C THR A 632 18.96 19.96 -41.81
N VAL A 633 19.65 18.86 -41.48
CA VAL A 633 20.80 18.36 -42.21
C VAL A 633 20.37 17.19 -43.09
N SER A 634 20.95 17.11 -44.29
CA SER A 634 20.77 15.99 -45.21
C SER A 634 22.06 15.21 -45.35
N ASP A 635 22.02 13.93 -45.00
CA ASP A 635 23.06 12.96 -45.32
C ASP A 635 22.50 11.86 -46.24
N GLY A 636 22.91 11.90 -47.51
CA GLY A 636 22.33 11.05 -48.56
C GLY A 636 20.81 11.24 -48.71
N ASP A 637 20.06 10.16 -48.50
CA ASP A 637 18.58 10.14 -48.54
C ASP A 637 17.95 10.36 -47.13
N TYR A 638 18.76 10.41 -46.06
CA TYR A 638 18.31 10.64 -44.69
C TYR A 638 18.31 12.13 -44.35
N GLN A 639 17.28 12.59 -43.64
CA GLN A 639 17.20 13.94 -43.07
C GLN A 639 17.03 13.83 -41.57
N TYR A 640 17.82 14.59 -40.82
CA TYR A 640 17.71 14.70 -39.38
C TYR A 640 17.84 16.17 -38.94
N THR A 641 17.40 16.46 -37.72
CA THR A 641 17.57 17.78 -37.10
C THR A 641 18.88 17.76 -36.34
N GLU A 642 19.77 18.69 -36.68
CA GLU A 642 20.97 18.98 -35.92
C GLU A 642 20.64 20.03 -34.86
N TYR A 643 20.94 19.71 -33.60
CA TYR A 643 20.72 20.57 -32.44
C TYR A 643 21.98 21.33 -32.04
N GLY A 644 21.84 22.30 -31.13
CA GLY A 644 22.98 23.14 -30.72
C GLY A 644 24.16 22.39 -30.11
N SER A 645 23.91 21.25 -29.46
CA SER A 645 24.95 20.43 -28.86
C SER A 645 25.75 19.67 -29.90
N ASP A 646 25.12 19.19 -30.99
CA ASP A 646 25.80 18.65 -32.17
C ASP A 646 26.75 19.67 -32.80
N ALA A 647 26.26 20.91 -32.96
CA ALA A 647 27.06 22.00 -33.51
C ALA A 647 28.27 22.32 -32.62
N LEU A 648 28.08 22.35 -31.30
CA LEU A 648 29.17 22.51 -30.33
C LEU A 648 30.16 21.34 -30.37
N PHE A 649 29.67 20.11 -30.47
CA PHE A 649 30.49 18.92 -30.50
C PHE A 649 31.42 18.91 -31.72
N ARG A 650 30.88 19.18 -32.92
CA ARG A 650 31.68 19.37 -34.14
C ARG A 650 32.70 20.50 -33.98
N GLU A 651 32.29 21.64 -33.46
CA GLU A 651 33.20 22.77 -33.25
C GLU A 651 34.38 22.41 -32.33
N VAL A 652 34.10 21.67 -31.26
CA VAL A 652 35.09 21.18 -30.29
C VAL A 652 36.05 20.20 -30.95
N LEU A 653 35.55 19.21 -31.69
CA LEU A 653 36.39 18.23 -32.36
C LEU A 653 37.27 18.88 -33.43
N ALA A 654 36.72 19.79 -34.25
CA ALA A 654 37.50 20.57 -35.21
C ALA A 654 38.55 21.47 -34.53
N TRP A 655 38.29 21.92 -33.30
CA TRP A 655 39.28 22.63 -32.50
C TRP A 655 40.34 21.70 -31.91
N LEU A 656 40.04 20.46 -31.56
CA LEU A 656 41.03 19.51 -31.08
C LEU A 656 41.89 18.92 -32.22
N GLU A 657 41.30 18.78 -33.41
CA GLU A 657 41.97 18.23 -34.58
C GLU A 657 43.25 19.02 -34.91
N GLY A 658 44.37 18.30 -35.04
CA GLY A 658 45.69 18.86 -35.26
C GLY A 658 46.35 19.52 -34.02
N ARG A 659 45.70 19.51 -32.85
CA ARG A 659 46.31 19.90 -31.55
C ARG A 659 46.69 18.69 -30.70
N ILE A 660 45.89 17.64 -30.74
CA ILE A 660 46.14 16.35 -30.09
C ILE A 660 46.00 15.21 -31.11
N ASP A 661 46.38 14.00 -30.72
CA ASP A 661 46.14 12.77 -31.49
C ASP A 661 44.86 12.14 -30.95
N LEU A 662 43.75 12.27 -31.69
CA LEU A 662 42.45 11.76 -31.25
C LEU A 662 42.37 10.23 -31.31
N SER A 663 43.28 9.56 -32.02
CA SER A 663 43.30 8.09 -32.10
C SER A 663 43.63 7.38 -30.80
N GLN A 664 44.11 8.11 -29.79
CA GLN A 664 44.30 7.56 -28.44
C GLN A 664 42.98 7.31 -27.69
N TYR A 665 41.88 7.90 -28.16
CA TYR A 665 40.54 7.78 -27.58
C TYR A 665 39.63 6.82 -28.37
N ASP A 666 40.20 6.01 -29.27
CA ASP A 666 39.56 4.83 -29.89
C ASP A 666 40.16 3.59 -29.23
N SER A 667 39.70 3.29 -28.02
CA SER A 667 40.36 2.29 -27.18
C SER A 667 40.01 0.86 -27.58
N ASN A 668 38.84 0.67 -28.18
CA ASN A 668 38.38 -0.63 -28.64
C ASN A 668 38.79 -0.92 -30.11
N GLY A 669 39.30 0.07 -30.84
CA GLY A 669 39.78 -0.06 -32.21
C GLY A 669 38.65 -0.24 -33.23
N ASP A 670 37.46 0.27 -32.93
CA ASP A 670 36.30 0.22 -33.83
C ASP A 670 36.30 1.34 -34.89
N GLY A 671 37.28 2.25 -34.81
CA GLY A 671 37.43 3.37 -35.72
C GLY A 671 36.67 4.63 -35.28
N CYS A 672 36.16 4.65 -34.05
CA CYS A 672 35.41 5.76 -33.49
C CYS A 672 36.07 6.27 -32.21
N ILE A 673 35.94 7.57 -31.96
CA ILE A 673 36.26 8.14 -30.65
C ILE A 673 35.22 7.62 -29.65
N ASP A 674 35.68 6.87 -28.63
CA ASP A 674 34.86 6.16 -27.65
C ASP A 674 33.80 7.10 -27.02
N ALA A 675 34.23 8.27 -26.53
CA ALA A 675 33.35 9.33 -26.04
C ALA A 675 34.09 10.66 -25.83
N VAL A 676 33.35 11.78 -25.87
CA VAL A 676 33.83 13.10 -25.43
C VAL A 676 32.86 13.71 -24.43
N TYR A 677 33.40 14.26 -23.35
CA TYR A 677 32.64 14.93 -22.31
C TYR A 677 32.68 16.44 -22.53
N LEU A 678 31.56 17.03 -22.94
CA LEU A 678 31.39 18.48 -23.12
C LEU A 678 30.86 19.11 -21.84
N ILE A 679 31.72 19.85 -21.13
CA ILE A 679 31.35 20.46 -19.85
C ILE A 679 31.19 21.97 -20.02
N TYR A 680 29.97 22.47 -20.03
CA TYR A 680 29.68 23.85 -20.43
C TYR A 680 29.57 24.84 -19.26
N SER A 681 29.88 26.12 -19.55
CA SER A 681 29.92 27.19 -18.53
C SER A 681 28.62 27.98 -18.33
N ALA A 682 27.56 27.70 -19.10
CA ALA A 682 26.25 28.28 -18.87
C ALA A 682 25.56 27.64 -17.66
N ASP A 683 24.64 28.39 -17.05
CA ASP A 683 23.86 27.89 -15.91
C ASP A 683 22.97 26.71 -16.34
N VAL A 684 22.89 25.68 -15.50
CA VAL A 684 21.97 24.54 -15.71
C VAL A 684 20.52 25.00 -15.58
N ASP A 685 19.66 24.47 -16.44
CA ASP A 685 18.21 24.66 -16.38
C ASP A 685 17.54 23.31 -16.10
N TYR A 686 16.93 23.22 -14.92
CA TYR A 686 16.37 22.00 -14.33
C TYR A 686 14.94 21.70 -14.81
N SER A 687 14.47 22.39 -15.85
CA SER A 687 13.20 22.03 -16.48
C SER A 687 13.35 20.75 -17.32
N ALA A 688 12.35 19.88 -17.24
CA ALA A 688 12.23 18.73 -18.14
C ALA A 688 12.29 19.24 -19.61
N ASP A 689 13.07 18.56 -20.45
CA ASP A 689 13.37 18.91 -21.84
C ASP A 689 14.28 20.14 -22.05
N SER A 690 14.96 20.65 -21.02
CA SER A 690 15.91 21.75 -21.22
C SER A 690 17.14 21.35 -22.02
N PHE A 691 17.56 22.23 -22.93
CA PHE A 691 18.82 22.09 -23.67
C PHE A 691 20.05 22.02 -22.74
N TYR A 692 19.99 22.70 -21.60
CA TYR A 692 21.06 22.74 -20.59
C TYR A 692 20.78 21.78 -19.41
N TRP A 693 20.05 20.69 -19.68
CA TRP A 693 20.05 19.50 -18.82
C TRP A 693 21.25 18.60 -19.17
N ALA A 694 21.58 17.65 -18.29
CA ALA A 694 22.58 16.63 -18.58
C ALA A 694 21.99 15.53 -19.47
N TYR A 695 22.75 15.04 -20.45
CA TYR A 695 22.38 13.89 -21.25
C TYR A 695 23.58 13.31 -22.01
N VAL A 696 23.42 12.07 -22.46
CA VAL A 696 24.23 11.42 -23.49
C VAL A 696 23.41 11.29 -24.77
N THR A 697 24.04 11.53 -25.92
CA THR A 697 23.36 11.36 -27.21
C THR A 697 24.32 10.95 -28.33
N TRP A 698 23.74 10.74 -29.51
CA TRP A 698 24.43 10.24 -30.70
C TRP A 698 24.57 11.34 -31.76
N TYR A 699 25.80 11.66 -32.12
CA TYR A 699 26.14 12.57 -33.20
C TYR A 699 26.09 11.84 -34.55
N MET A 700 25.21 12.32 -35.42
CA MET A 700 24.97 11.73 -36.75
C MET A 700 25.86 12.31 -37.86
N GLY A 701 26.83 13.15 -37.53
CA GLY A 701 27.68 13.80 -38.53
C GLY A 701 28.70 12.85 -39.16
N ALA A 702 28.92 13.02 -40.47
CA ALA A 702 29.86 12.21 -41.25
C ALA A 702 31.31 12.76 -41.28
N GLU A 703 31.62 13.78 -40.47
CA GLU A 703 32.97 14.36 -40.41
C GLU A 703 33.90 13.47 -39.58
N GLN A 704 35.07 13.17 -40.13
CA GLN A 704 36.10 12.38 -39.44
C GLN A 704 37.20 13.27 -38.89
N TYR A 705 37.72 12.90 -37.72
CA TYR A 705 38.77 13.63 -37.01
C TYR A 705 39.94 12.69 -36.74
N ASP A 706 41.13 13.03 -37.26
CA ASP A 706 42.28 12.11 -37.33
C ASP A 706 41.96 10.75 -38.01
N GLY A 707 40.93 10.73 -38.86
CA GLY A 707 40.46 9.54 -39.57
C GLY A 707 39.53 8.63 -38.77
N LEU A 708 39.04 9.09 -37.61
CA LEU A 708 38.02 8.43 -36.81
C LEU A 708 36.67 9.10 -36.93
N ASP A 709 35.60 8.32 -36.80
CA ASP A 709 34.24 8.83 -36.61
C ASP A 709 34.06 9.26 -35.13
N ALA A 710 33.06 10.09 -34.83
CA ALA A 710 32.80 10.57 -33.47
C ALA A 710 31.31 10.53 -33.20
N TYR A 711 30.87 9.52 -32.45
CA TYR A 711 29.46 9.18 -32.34
C TYR A 711 28.86 9.58 -31.00
N TYR A 712 29.54 9.35 -29.89
CA TYR A 712 28.96 9.54 -28.57
C TYR A 712 29.58 10.74 -27.87
N TYR A 713 28.73 11.56 -27.27
CA TYR A 713 29.18 12.61 -26.36
C TYR A 713 28.22 12.77 -25.18
N LEU A 714 28.80 13.20 -24.08
CA LEU A 714 28.09 13.63 -22.87
C LEU A 714 28.05 15.14 -22.85
N PHE A 715 26.90 15.72 -22.56
CA PHE A 715 26.71 17.16 -22.43
C PHE A 715 26.21 17.49 -21.02
N ALA A 716 26.97 18.27 -20.25
CA ALA A 716 26.60 18.63 -18.87
C ALA A 716 27.23 19.95 -18.40
N GLY A 717 26.63 20.59 -17.41
CA GLY A 717 27.11 21.87 -16.85
C GLY A 717 28.17 21.72 -15.77
N PHE A 718 28.90 22.81 -15.47
CA PHE A 718 29.78 22.87 -14.29
C PHE A 718 29.00 22.85 -12.96
N ASP A 719 27.76 23.32 -12.95
CA ASP A 719 26.96 23.52 -11.73
C ASP A 719 26.63 22.21 -10.99
N PHE A 720 26.58 21.07 -11.70
CA PHE A 720 26.38 19.76 -11.08
C PHE A 720 27.45 19.43 -10.02
N MET A 721 28.65 20.01 -10.10
CA MET A 721 29.69 19.82 -9.08
C MET A 721 29.36 20.42 -7.72
N ASP A 722 28.35 21.28 -7.69
CA ASP A 722 27.99 22.11 -6.57
C ASP A 722 26.65 21.72 -5.94
N GLU A 723 25.86 20.89 -6.62
CA GLU A 723 24.62 20.31 -6.10
C GLU A 723 24.91 19.44 -4.88
N ASP A 724 24.07 19.54 -3.85
CA ASP A 724 24.08 18.72 -2.64
C ASP A 724 25.41 18.66 -1.86
N ALA A 725 26.43 19.44 -2.23
CA ALA A 725 27.72 19.44 -1.58
C ALA A 725 27.77 20.35 -0.33
N ASP A 726 28.62 20.01 0.63
CA ASP A 726 29.11 20.87 1.71
C ASP A 726 29.95 22.02 1.15
N ARG A 727 29.26 23.07 0.70
CA ARG A 727 29.90 24.27 0.16
C ARG A 727 30.40 25.19 1.28
N ALA A 728 31.63 25.66 1.15
CA ALA A 728 32.25 26.56 2.11
C ALA A 728 31.71 28.01 2.06
N ASP A 729 30.92 28.36 1.06
CA ASP A 729 30.33 29.69 0.86
C ASP A 729 28.97 29.89 1.55
N GLY A 730 28.37 28.80 2.07
CA GLY A 730 27.14 28.83 2.88
C GLY A 730 25.85 28.93 2.09
N PHE A 731 25.84 28.63 0.78
CA PHE A 731 24.63 28.49 -0.02
C PHE A 731 23.98 27.11 0.23
N GLU A 732 22.71 27.05 0.64
CA GLU A 732 21.98 25.80 0.89
C GLU A 732 21.18 25.39 -0.35
N TYR A 733 21.45 24.19 -0.86
CA TYR A 733 20.63 23.50 -1.86
C TYR A 733 19.71 22.49 -1.16
N ASN A 734 18.52 22.25 -1.72
CA ASN A 734 17.59 21.27 -1.17
C ASN A 734 18.07 19.86 -1.56
N GLY A 735 18.49 19.02 -0.60
CA GLY A 735 19.08 17.69 -0.89
C GLY A 735 20.52 17.47 -0.40
N LYS A 736 21.12 18.44 0.29
CA LYS A 736 22.49 18.40 0.83
C LYS A 736 22.90 17.05 1.45
N ILE A 737 24.00 16.49 0.96
CA ILE A 737 24.67 15.28 1.47
C ILE A 737 25.81 15.68 2.41
N ASP A 738 25.68 15.35 3.68
CA ASP A 738 26.70 15.66 4.69
C ASP A 738 28.01 14.91 4.40
N GLY A 739 29.11 15.66 4.34
CA GLY A 739 30.46 15.17 4.06
C GLY A 739 30.89 15.22 2.60
N LEU A 740 29.97 15.47 1.66
CA LEU A 740 30.28 15.59 0.23
C LEU A 740 30.91 16.95 -0.07
N GLN A 741 32.11 17.01 -0.64
CA GLN A 741 32.81 18.28 -0.95
C GLN A 741 32.62 18.72 -2.41
N ILE A 742 32.52 17.76 -3.33
CA ILE A 742 32.30 17.96 -4.76
C ILE A 742 31.36 16.85 -5.21
N ASN A 743 30.24 17.23 -5.82
CA ASN A 743 29.30 16.26 -6.35
C ASN A 743 29.75 15.79 -7.75
N ALA A 744 29.78 14.48 -7.98
CA ALA A 744 30.11 13.89 -9.28
C ALA A 744 28.98 12.98 -9.78
N SER A 745 27.86 12.88 -9.06
CA SER A 745 26.82 11.88 -9.27
C SER A 745 26.18 11.98 -10.65
N THR A 746 25.89 13.19 -11.15
CA THR A 746 25.37 13.37 -12.51
C THR A 746 26.37 12.90 -13.56
N TYR A 747 27.64 13.27 -13.45
CA TYR A 747 28.66 12.79 -14.41
C TYR A 747 28.87 11.28 -14.35
N ILE A 748 28.70 10.68 -13.17
CA ILE A 748 28.72 9.22 -12.99
C ILE A 748 27.51 8.62 -13.70
N HIS A 749 26.29 9.08 -13.42
CA HIS A 749 25.06 8.60 -14.05
C HIS A 749 25.14 8.64 -15.59
N GLU A 750 25.50 9.79 -16.15
CA GLU A 750 25.64 9.96 -17.60
C GLU A 750 26.75 9.10 -18.20
N THR A 751 27.83 8.83 -17.46
CA THR A 751 28.84 7.85 -17.90
C THR A 751 28.25 6.45 -18.00
N GLY A 752 27.19 6.13 -17.25
CA GLY A 752 26.45 4.87 -17.35
C GLY A 752 25.81 4.69 -18.72
N HIS A 753 25.23 5.76 -19.28
CA HIS A 753 24.71 5.77 -20.64
C HIS A 753 25.83 5.64 -21.69
N LEU A 754 26.99 6.27 -21.48
CA LEU A 754 28.15 6.06 -22.37
C LEU A 754 28.61 4.59 -22.40
N LEU A 755 28.39 3.84 -21.32
CA LEU A 755 28.64 2.40 -21.25
C LEU A 755 27.51 1.56 -21.87
N GLY A 756 26.37 2.18 -22.17
CA GLY A 756 25.20 1.61 -22.85
C GLY A 756 23.99 1.34 -21.96
N LEU A 757 24.00 1.70 -20.67
CA LEU A 757 22.86 1.46 -19.77
C LEU A 757 21.69 2.40 -20.08
N ASP A 758 20.46 1.92 -19.92
CA ASP A 758 19.24 2.74 -19.90
C ASP A 758 18.96 3.31 -18.50
N ASP A 759 18.06 4.29 -18.43
CA ASP A 759 17.47 4.78 -17.18
C ASP A 759 16.48 3.79 -16.58
N TYR A 760 16.46 3.73 -15.25
CA TYR A 760 15.58 2.83 -14.48
C TYR A 760 14.42 3.55 -13.78
N TYR A 761 14.34 4.87 -13.87
CA TYR A 761 13.17 5.63 -13.44
C TYR A 761 12.11 5.70 -14.55
N ASP A 762 10.92 6.16 -14.17
CA ASP A 762 9.82 6.45 -15.09
C ASP A 762 9.69 7.97 -15.31
N TYR A 763 10.00 8.44 -16.53
CA TYR A 763 9.81 9.84 -16.95
C TYR A 763 8.33 10.21 -17.16
N TYR A 764 7.49 9.24 -17.49
CA TYR A 764 6.13 9.42 -17.97
C TYR A 764 5.16 8.52 -17.20
N PRO A 765 4.71 8.94 -16.01
CA PRO A 765 3.85 8.10 -15.14
C PRO A 765 2.55 7.64 -15.81
N ASP A 766 2.09 8.33 -16.86
CA ASP A 766 0.89 7.96 -17.63
C ASP A 766 1.15 6.98 -18.80
N SER A 767 2.41 6.72 -19.15
CA SER A 767 2.82 5.95 -20.36
C SER A 767 3.84 4.85 -20.09
N GLY A 768 4.63 4.98 -19.02
CA GLY A 768 5.59 3.99 -18.58
C GLY A 768 4.98 2.85 -17.79
N SER A 769 5.85 2.01 -17.25
CA SER A 769 5.44 0.88 -16.40
C SER A 769 4.94 1.36 -15.03
N ASP A 770 5.29 2.59 -14.63
CA ASP A 770 5.11 3.14 -13.28
C ASP A 770 5.76 2.21 -12.24
N GLU A 771 6.83 1.52 -12.64
CA GLU A 771 7.60 0.55 -11.85
C GLU A 771 9.10 0.89 -12.00
N GLY A 772 9.92 0.48 -11.03
CA GLY A 772 11.34 0.80 -11.03
C GLY A 772 12.07 0.26 -9.81
N VAL A 773 13.17 0.89 -9.42
CA VAL A 773 13.93 0.50 -8.22
C VAL A 773 13.85 1.53 -7.09
N GLY A 774 12.92 2.48 -7.19
CA GLY A 774 12.54 3.41 -6.13
C GLY A 774 13.64 4.44 -5.83
N GLY A 775 14.41 4.83 -6.83
CA GLY A 775 15.58 5.68 -6.70
C GLY A 775 16.80 5.00 -6.05
N ALA A 776 16.75 3.69 -5.78
CA ALA A 776 17.83 2.95 -5.13
C ALA A 776 18.84 2.32 -6.12
N ASP A 777 19.20 3.06 -7.16
CA ASP A 777 20.27 2.74 -8.12
C ASP A 777 20.86 4.04 -8.69
N MET A 778 22.13 3.96 -9.12
CA MET A 778 22.80 5.05 -9.83
C MET A 778 22.08 5.46 -11.12
N MET A 779 21.49 4.51 -11.85
CA MET A 779 20.70 4.76 -13.06
C MET A 779 19.21 5.06 -12.78
N ASP A 780 18.81 5.15 -11.50
CA ASP A 780 17.43 5.49 -11.12
C ASP A 780 17.35 6.90 -10.51
N TYR A 781 18.25 7.24 -9.58
CA TYR A 781 18.26 8.57 -8.94
C TYR A 781 19.65 9.08 -8.59
N THR A 782 20.69 8.60 -9.29
CA THR A 782 22.11 8.94 -9.02
C THR A 782 22.60 8.54 -7.62
N VAL A 783 21.92 7.57 -6.99
CA VAL A 783 22.18 7.16 -5.60
C VAL A 783 22.83 5.78 -5.54
N GLY A 784 24.00 5.71 -4.90
CA GLY A 784 24.59 4.45 -4.45
C GLY A 784 25.34 3.71 -5.55
N ASP A 785 25.42 2.39 -5.42
CA ASP A 785 26.07 1.50 -6.39
C ASP A 785 25.11 1.06 -7.51
N HIS A 786 25.65 0.63 -8.64
CA HIS A 786 24.89 -0.05 -9.68
C HIS A 786 24.31 -1.39 -9.19
N SER A 787 23.09 -1.72 -9.63
CA SER A 787 22.41 -2.99 -9.35
C SER A 787 23.11 -4.20 -9.96
N ALA A 788 22.70 -5.39 -9.52
CA ALA A 788 23.13 -6.65 -10.11
C ALA A 788 22.90 -6.70 -11.62
N TYR A 789 21.79 -6.16 -12.12
CA TYR A 789 21.51 -6.14 -13.55
C TYR A 789 22.58 -5.36 -14.33
N SER A 790 22.84 -4.10 -13.98
CA SER A 790 23.82 -3.27 -14.68
C SER A 790 25.22 -3.89 -14.63
N LYS A 791 25.64 -4.38 -13.45
CA LYS A 791 26.97 -5.01 -13.31
C LYS A 791 27.11 -6.32 -14.10
N ILE A 792 26.02 -7.06 -14.32
CA ILE A 792 26.00 -8.24 -15.20
C ILE A 792 26.08 -7.80 -16.66
N MET A 793 25.29 -6.80 -17.06
CA MET A 793 25.24 -6.26 -18.43
C MET A 793 26.56 -5.60 -18.86
N LEU A 794 27.30 -5.01 -17.92
CA LEU A 794 28.61 -4.41 -18.16
C LEU A 794 29.78 -5.41 -18.05
N GLY A 795 29.51 -6.67 -17.71
CA GLY A 795 30.53 -7.72 -17.58
C GLY A 795 31.35 -7.66 -16.27
N TRP A 796 30.88 -6.92 -15.28
CA TRP A 796 31.58 -6.72 -14.01
C TRP A 796 31.34 -7.85 -13.01
N THR A 797 30.20 -8.53 -13.09
CA THR A 797 29.95 -9.75 -12.32
C THR A 797 29.26 -10.83 -13.17
N THR A 798 29.15 -12.04 -12.62
CA THR A 798 28.47 -13.18 -13.25
C THR A 798 27.58 -13.83 -12.19
N PRO A 799 26.27 -13.95 -12.43
CA PRO A 799 25.36 -14.53 -11.44
C PRO A 799 25.53 -16.05 -11.38
N GLN A 800 25.25 -16.61 -10.22
CA GLN A 800 25.03 -18.05 -10.09
C GLN A 800 23.62 -18.40 -10.57
N ILE A 801 23.51 -19.14 -11.68
CA ILE A 801 22.22 -19.60 -12.23
C ILE A 801 21.67 -20.75 -11.38
N VAL A 802 20.44 -20.57 -10.89
CA VAL A 802 19.77 -21.54 -10.00
C VAL A 802 18.89 -22.48 -10.82
N THR A 803 19.26 -23.76 -10.87
CA THR A 803 18.58 -24.79 -11.70
C THR A 803 17.88 -25.87 -10.89
N GLN A 804 18.04 -25.88 -9.57
CA GLN A 804 17.47 -26.89 -8.67
C GLN A 804 17.34 -26.33 -7.25
N ASN A 805 16.58 -27.03 -6.41
CA ASN A 805 16.43 -26.68 -4.99
C ASN A 805 17.79 -26.56 -4.31
N GLY A 806 17.97 -25.53 -3.51
CA GLY A 806 19.25 -25.27 -2.86
C GLY A 806 19.18 -24.15 -1.84
N THR A 807 20.18 -24.12 -0.97
CA THR A 807 20.44 -23.02 -0.05
C THR A 807 21.76 -22.37 -0.44
N PHE A 808 21.73 -21.06 -0.63
CA PHE A 808 22.81 -20.25 -1.16
C PHE A 808 23.21 -19.20 -0.12
N THR A 809 24.49 -18.88 -0.04
CA THR A 809 25.02 -17.84 0.85
C THR A 809 25.60 -16.73 -0.02
N LEU A 810 25.07 -15.52 0.14
CA LEU A 810 25.47 -14.32 -0.60
C LEU A 810 26.31 -13.43 0.32
N SER A 811 27.48 -13.02 -0.15
CA SER A 811 28.28 -11.97 0.48
C SER A 811 27.74 -10.59 0.11
N PRO A 812 28.06 -9.52 0.86
CA PRO A 812 27.73 -8.14 0.49
C PRO A 812 28.02 -7.83 -0.97
N PHE A 813 27.00 -7.40 -1.71
CA PHE A 813 27.06 -7.27 -3.16
C PHE A 813 28.11 -6.24 -3.58
N ALA A 814 28.13 -5.07 -2.93
CA ALA A 814 29.04 -3.97 -3.24
C ALA A 814 30.53 -4.36 -3.20
N GLU A 815 30.92 -5.38 -2.44
CA GLU A 815 32.29 -5.85 -2.33
C GLU A 815 32.59 -7.15 -3.08
N SER A 816 31.57 -7.97 -3.35
CA SER A 816 31.76 -9.33 -3.88
C SER A 816 31.23 -9.55 -5.29
N GLY A 817 30.18 -8.84 -5.67
CA GLY A 817 29.39 -9.14 -6.87
C GLY A 817 28.57 -10.44 -6.78
N ASP A 818 28.47 -11.09 -5.61
CA ASP A 818 27.71 -12.33 -5.42
C ASP A 818 26.21 -12.07 -5.65
N CYS A 819 25.63 -12.73 -6.64
CA CYS A 819 24.19 -12.71 -6.91
C CYS A 819 23.70 -14.03 -7.51
N LEU A 820 22.40 -14.28 -7.39
CA LEU A 820 21.71 -15.42 -7.99
C LEU A 820 20.85 -14.97 -9.17
N LEU A 821 20.67 -15.84 -10.14
CA LEU A 821 19.68 -15.69 -11.22
C LEU A 821 18.69 -16.86 -11.16
N ILE A 822 17.40 -16.54 -11.07
CA ILE A 822 16.31 -17.52 -11.15
C ILE A 822 15.51 -17.26 -12.43
N MET A 823 15.45 -18.28 -13.28
CA MET A 823 14.86 -18.20 -14.62
C MET A 823 13.33 -18.03 -14.56
N LEU A 824 12.77 -17.11 -15.35
CA LEU A 824 11.32 -16.91 -15.51
C LEU A 824 10.86 -17.32 -16.92
N ASN A 825 11.16 -16.52 -17.94
CA ASN A 825 10.99 -16.81 -19.36
C ASN A 825 12.36 -16.79 -20.04
N PHE A 826 13.11 -17.87 -19.82
CA PHE A 826 14.54 -17.87 -20.07
C PHE A 826 14.88 -18.57 -21.38
N ASP A 827 15.46 -17.82 -22.30
CA ASP A 827 15.90 -18.26 -23.63
C ASP A 827 17.36 -18.72 -23.66
N ASN A 828 17.93 -19.03 -22.50
CA ASN A 828 19.33 -19.42 -22.31
C ASN A 828 20.32 -18.28 -22.65
N SER A 829 19.93 -17.02 -22.36
CA SER A 829 20.78 -15.82 -22.45
C SER A 829 20.49 -14.83 -21.30
N TYR A 830 21.29 -13.78 -21.18
CA TYR A 830 20.99 -12.66 -20.27
C TYR A 830 19.93 -11.67 -20.79
N PHE A 831 19.55 -11.78 -22.07
CA PHE A 831 18.54 -10.93 -22.70
C PHE A 831 17.17 -11.59 -22.65
N SER A 832 16.73 -11.88 -21.43
CA SER A 832 15.62 -12.77 -21.08
C SER A 832 14.81 -12.21 -19.90
N GLU A 833 13.75 -12.91 -19.50
CA GLU A 833 13.02 -12.62 -18.26
C GLU A 833 13.53 -13.51 -17.11
N TYR A 834 13.90 -12.90 -15.98
CA TYR A 834 14.41 -13.61 -14.80
C TYR A 834 14.36 -12.76 -13.53
N LEU A 835 14.51 -13.40 -12.36
CA LEU A 835 14.78 -12.73 -11.10
C LEU A 835 16.28 -12.68 -10.81
N LEU A 836 16.78 -11.55 -10.31
CA LEU A 836 18.11 -11.43 -9.70
C LEU A 836 18.00 -11.26 -8.20
N ILE A 837 18.86 -11.93 -7.44
CA ILE A 837 18.88 -11.84 -5.97
C ILE A 837 20.29 -11.51 -5.50
N ASP A 838 20.44 -10.44 -4.73
CA ASP A 838 21.70 -10.07 -4.11
C ASP A 838 21.55 -9.67 -2.63
N PHE A 839 22.68 -9.45 -1.96
CA PHE A 839 22.70 -9.00 -0.57
C PHE A 839 23.20 -7.56 -0.46
N TYR A 840 22.26 -6.63 -0.25
CA TYR A 840 22.54 -5.23 -0.02
C TYR A 840 23.08 -4.99 1.41
N THR A 841 24.08 -4.11 1.49
CA THR A 841 24.59 -3.52 2.73
C THR A 841 24.91 -2.05 2.52
N ALA A 842 24.72 -1.23 3.55
CA ALA A 842 25.11 0.19 3.62
C ALA A 842 26.64 0.35 3.77
N THR A 843 27.40 -0.29 2.89
CA THR A 843 28.86 -0.31 2.86
C THR A 843 29.36 0.01 1.44
N GLY A 844 30.66 0.26 1.30
CA GLY A 844 31.24 0.59 0.00
C GLY A 844 30.60 1.84 -0.60
N LEU A 845 30.21 1.76 -1.87
CA LEU A 845 29.58 2.86 -2.61
C LEU A 845 28.23 3.30 -2.02
N ASN A 846 27.51 2.41 -1.34
CA ASN A 846 26.21 2.71 -0.72
C ASN A 846 26.33 3.51 0.57
N GLN A 847 27.52 3.51 1.20
CA GLN A 847 27.68 3.94 2.58
C GLN A 847 27.27 5.40 2.81
N MET A 848 27.72 6.33 1.96
CA MET A 848 27.47 7.76 2.17
C MET A 848 25.98 8.08 2.08
N HIS A 849 25.32 7.64 1.01
CA HIS A 849 23.91 7.94 0.81
C HIS A 849 23.02 7.25 1.84
N ALA A 850 23.32 6.00 2.22
CA ALA A 850 22.57 5.28 3.27
C ALA A 850 22.73 5.89 4.67
N MET A 851 23.77 6.70 4.91
CA MET A 851 24.02 7.32 6.22
C MET A 851 23.41 8.72 6.37
N GLN A 852 22.74 9.24 5.35
CA GLN A 852 22.06 10.54 5.43
C GLN A 852 20.80 10.44 6.30
N PRO A 853 20.43 11.49 7.05
CA PRO A 853 19.23 11.51 7.90
C PRO A 853 17.93 11.22 7.14
N ASP A 854 17.82 11.72 5.91
CA ASP A 854 16.67 11.55 5.02
C ASP A 854 17.10 10.77 3.77
N SER A 855 17.76 9.63 3.98
CA SER A 855 18.35 8.83 2.90
C SER A 855 17.31 8.30 1.91
N LEU A 856 17.51 8.61 0.64
CA LEU A 856 16.76 8.01 -0.48
C LEU A 856 17.19 6.56 -0.79
N LEU A 857 18.28 6.08 -0.18
CA LEU A 857 18.75 4.71 -0.35
C LEU A 857 18.12 3.81 0.72
N TYR A 858 16.94 3.27 0.42
CA TYR A 858 16.18 2.37 1.29
C TYR A 858 15.88 2.97 2.68
N GLY A 859 15.62 4.28 2.76
CA GLY A 859 15.39 4.97 4.04
C GLY A 859 16.55 4.82 5.04
N GLY A 860 17.78 4.63 4.56
CA GLY A 860 18.96 4.43 5.39
C GLY A 860 19.10 3.01 5.98
N ALA A 861 18.39 2.03 5.41
CA ALA A 861 18.48 0.64 5.80
C ALA A 861 19.94 0.16 5.74
N GLN A 862 20.37 -0.56 6.77
CA GLN A 862 21.75 -0.99 6.88
C GLN A 862 22.05 -2.23 6.03
N LYS A 863 21.05 -3.07 5.76
CA LYS A 863 21.18 -4.32 5.02
C LYS A 863 19.84 -4.99 4.72
N GLY A 864 19.84 -5.84 3.71
CA GLY A 864 18.71 -6.71 3.36
C GLY A 864 18.96 -7.43 2.04
N VAL A 865 18.11 -8.40 1.70
CA VAL A 865 18.19 -9.08 0.40
C VAL A 865 17.34 -8.29 -0.61
N ARG A 866 17.91 -8.01 -1.79
CA ARG A 866 17.18 -7.41 -2.91
C ARG A 866 16.76 -8.52 -3.86
N ILE A 867 15.54 -8.42 -4.37
CA ILE A 867 15.06 -9.25 -5.47
C ILE A 867 14.64 -8.30 -6.59
N TYR A 868 15.23 -8.45 -7.76
CA TYR A 868 14.88 -7.68 -8.94
C TYR A 868 14.16 -8.57 -9.94
N HIS A 869 13.11 -8.06 -10.58
CA HIS A 869 12.55 -8.63 -11.80
C HIS A 869 13.19 -7.93 -13.00
N VAL A 870 13.82 -8.70 -13.87
CA VAL A 870 14.46 -8.21 -15.10
C VAL A 870 13.67 -8.69 -16.32
N THR A 871 13.37 -7.76 -17.24
CA THR A 871 12.78 -8.02 -18.56
C THR A 871 13.75 -7.54 -19.65
N GLY A 872 14.85 -8.26 -19.86
CA GLY A 872 15.98 -7.79 -20.68
C GLY A 872 15.90 -8.13 -22.17
N TRP A 873 14.71 -8.32 -22.76
CA TRP A 873 14.63 -8.69 -24.18
C TRP A 873 15.24 -7.61 -25.09
N ALA A 874 15.86 -8.01 -26.20
CA ALA A 874 16.48 -7.10 -27.17
C ALA A 874 16.23 -7.56 -28.62
N ASN A 875 14.98 -7.85 -28.95
CA ASN A 875 14.58 -8.31 -30.29
C ASN A 875 14.50 -7.17 -31.31
N ASN A 876 14.18 -5.95 -30.87
CA ASN A 876 14.01 -4.74 -31.68
C ASN A 876 14.74 -3.55 -31.02
N PRO A 877 16.08 -3.59 -30.97
CA PRO A 877 16.86 -2.52 -30.36
C PRO A 877 16.61 -1.17 -31.06
N TYR A 878 16.64 -0.08 -30.28
CA TYR A 878 16.45 1.30 -30.74
C TYR A 878 15.12 1.57 -31.45
N SER A 879 14.09 0.80 -31.12
CA SER A 879 12.78 0.91 -31.78
C SER A 879 11.81 1.87 -31.10
N ASP A 880 12.13 2.33 -29.88
CA ASP A 880 11.36 3.33 -29.16
C ASP A 880 11.87 4.77 -29.41
N GLU A 881 11.09 5.75 -28.96
CA GLU A 881 11.42 7.17 -29.13
C GLU A 881 12.56 7.64 -28.21
N TYR A 882 12.91 6.83 -27.20
CA TYR A 882 13.98 7.10 -26.25
C TYR A 882 15.35 6.58 -26.74
N GLY A 883 15.35 5.69 -27.74
CA GLY A 883 16.56 5.06 -28.24
C GLY A 883 17.09 3.95 -27.31
N SER A 884 16.22 3.26 -26.57
CA SER A 884 16.65 2.18 -25.66
C SER A 884 17.15 0.97 -26.47
N PHE A 885 18.16 0.27 -25.94
CA PHE A 885 18.66 -0.94 -26.61
C PHE A 885 17.74 -2.16 -26.38
N THR A 886 17.10 -2.24 -25.21
CA THR A 886 16.16 -3.32 -24.90
C THR A 886 14.76 -3.02 -25.41
N ASP A 887 13.97 -4.07 -25.63
CA ASP A 887 12.54 -3.98 -26.01
C ASP A 887 11.68 -3.38 -24.89
N CYS A 888 12.18 -3.42 -23.65
CA CYS A 888 11.53 -2.92 -22.45
C CYS A 888 12.37 -1.79 -21.86
N ASN A 889 11.70 -0.74 -21.42
CA ASN A 889 12.25 0.34 -20.60
C ASN A 889 11.16 0.83 -19.64
N ASN A 890 11.56 1.43 -18.52
CA ASN A 890 10.61 1.74 -17.45
C ASN A 890 9.67 2.91 -17.79
N SER A 891 10.03 3.75 -18.76
CA SER A 891 9.34 5.01 -19.07
C SER A 891 8.34 4.96 -20.23
N LEU A 892 8.43 3.97 -21.13
CA LEU A 892 7.59 3.89 -22.32
C LEU A 892 6.90 2.54 -22.51
N THR A 893 7.26 1.53 -21.73
CA THR A 893 6.73 0.18 -21.90
C THR A 893 5.98 -0.28 -20.67
N SER A 894 4.90 -1.05 -20.87
CA SER A 894 4.09 -1.57 -19.76
C SER A 894 4.82 -2.60 -18.90
N GLU A 895 5.87 -3.21 -19.43
CA GLU A 895 6.73 -4.15 -18.70
C GLU A 895 8.07 -3.48 -18.41
N PRO A 896 8.47 -3.32 -17.14
CA PRO A 896 9.73 -2.64 -16.81
C PRO A 896 10.93 -3.48 -17.25
N LEU A 897 11.99 -2.80 -17.69
CA LEU A 897 13.30 -3.42 -17.89
C LEU A 897 13.82 -4.00 -16.57
N LEU A 898 13.71 -3.21 -15.50
CA LEU A 898 14.18 -3.56 -14.18
C LEU A 898 13.20 -3.01 -13.13
N LYS A 899 12.75 -3.88 -12.22
CA LYS A 899 12.04 -3.42 -11.02
C LYS A 899 12.45 -4.16 -9.77
N LEU A 900 12.29 -3.51 -8.62
CA LEU A 900 12.43 -4.15 -7.31
C LEU A 900 11.17 -4.96 -7.02
N VAL A 901 11.33 -6.18 -6.50
CA VAL A 901 10.24 -6.96 -5.91
C VAL A 901 10.18 -6.62 -4.44
N GLU A 902 9.28 -5.71 -4.09
CA GLU A 902 9.13 -5.11 -2.76
C GLU A 902 8.72 -6.17 -1.72
N ALA A 903 9.49 -6.28 -0.63
CA ALA A 903 9.28 -7.35 0.36
C ALA A 903 8.03 -7.17 1.25
N ASP A 904 7.45 -5.98 1.28
CA ASP A 904 6.24 -5.65 2.03
C ASP A 904 4.94 -5.89 1.25
N GLY A 905 5.03 -6.27 -0.02
CA GLY A 905 3.85 -6.57 -0.83
C GLY A 905 3.30 -5.37 -1.58
N GLU A 906 3.92 -4.20 -1.42
CA GLU A 906 3.56 -3.02 -2.19
C GLU A 906 3.93 -3.20 -3.67
N THR A 907 3.29 -2.37 -4.47
CA THR A 907 3.69 -2.16 -5.85
C THR A 907 3.97 -0.69 -5.98
N LYS A 908 5.11 -0.35 -6.56
CA LYS A 908 5.46 1.01 -7.00
C LYS A 908 5.77 1.96 -5.84
N PHE A 909 6.27 1.44 -4.72
CA PHE A 909 6.71 2.25 -3.58
C PHE A 909 5.63 3.24 -3.10
N ARG A 910 4.38 2.75 -3.05
CA ARG A 910 3.19 3.60 -2.90
C ARG A 910 3.17 4.31 -1.54
N SER A 911 3.62 3.65 -0.48
CA SER A 911 3.66 4.23 0.87
C SER A 911 4.75 5.29 1.07
N THR A 912 5.68 5.40 0.13
CA THR A 912 6.92 6.18 0.27
C THR A 912 7.10 7.19 -0.85
N ASN A 913 6.01 7.55 -1.55
CA ASN A 913 6.00 8.50 -2.66
C ASN A 913 6.99 8.14 -3.79
N GLY A 914 7.07 6.86 -4.15
CA GLY A 914 7.92 6.40 -5.25
C GLY A 914 9.35 6.04 -4.86
N TYR A 915 9.73 6.16 -3.57
CA TYR A 915 11.10 5.90 -3.12
C TYR A 915 11.24 4.59 -2.36
N ALA A 916 12.33 3.86 -2.61
CA ALA A 916 12.59 2.61 -1.93
C ALA A 916 12.83 2.84 -0.42
N ALA A 917 12.23 2.00 0.40
CA ALA A 917 12.30 2.03 1.85
C ALA A 917 12.96 0.77 2.43
N ALA A 918 13.13 0.80 3.75
CA ALA A 918 13.70 -0.33 4.47
C ALA A 918 12.79 -1.57 4.46
N SER A 919 11.47 -1.38 4.30
CA SER A 919 10.46 -2.43 4.22
C SER A 919 10.56 -3.26 2.95
N ASP A 920 11.01 -2.66 1.85
CA ASP A 920 11.13 -3.31 0.54
C ASP A 920 12.26 -4.34 0.49
N LEU A 921 13.21 -4.25 1.44
CA LEU A 921 14.33 -5.17 1.55
C LEU A 921 13.94 -6.44 2.30
N TRP A 922 14.10 -7.59 1.65
CA TRP A 922 13.76 -8.89 2.21
C TRP A 922 14.63 -9.22 3.43
N GLN A 923 13.97 -9.43 4.58
CA GLN A 923 14.62 -9.75 5.85
C GLN A 923 14.56 -11.25 6.17
N ALA A 924 15.38 -11.67 7.13
CA ALA A 924 15.39 -13.06 7.60
C ALA A 924 14.00 -13.52 8.06
N GLY A 925 13.53 -14.63 7.51
CA GLY A 925 12.20 -15.18 7.72
C GLY A 925 11.22 -14.88 6.58
N GLY A 926 11.48 -13.88 5.73
CA GLY A 926 10.65 -13.53 4.59
C GLY A 926 10.72 -14.57 3.47
N SER A 927 9.60 -14.78 2.78
CA SER A 927 9.51 -15.66 1.61
C SER A 927 8.57 -15.09 0.55
N LEU A 928 8.97 -15.20 -0.72
CA LEU A 928 8.24 -14.65 -1.86
C LEU A 928 6.78 -15.12 -1.87
N SER A 929 6.55 -16.42 -1.68
CA SER A 929 5.21 -17.04 -1.68
C SER A 929 4.31 -16.65 -0.50
N ALA A 930 4.89 -16.07 0.56
CA ALA A 930 4.11 -15.60 1.71
C ALA A 930 3.58 -14.17 1.51
N VAL A 931 4.22 -13.41 0.62
CA VAL A 931 3.85 -12.03 0.29
C VAL A 931 3.02 -12.01 -0.99
N PHE A 932 3.44 -12.80 -1.99
CA PHE A 932 2.85 -12.77 -3.32
C PHE A 932 2.47 -14.16 -3.82
N ASN A 933 1.39 -14.22 -4.60
CA ASN A 933 1.25 -15.24 -5.64
C ASN A 933 1.96 -14.75 -6.92
N TYR A 934 3.29 -14.72 -6.87
CA TYR A 934 4.11 -14.03 -7.86
C TYR A 934 4.01 -14.66 -9.27
N CYS A 935 4.01 -13.83 -10.31
CA CYS A 935 3.83 -14.25 -11.70
C CYS A 935 4.96 -13.73 -12.61
N ARG A 936 5.15 -14.42 -13.73
CA ARG A 936 5.82 -13.93 -14.93
C ARG A 936 5.03 -12.78 -15.57
N ASN A 937 5.66 -12.06 -16.51
CA ASN A 937 5.01 -11.02 -17.31
C ASN A 937 3.84 -11.59 -18.14
N ASP A 938 3.89 -12.86 -18.53
CA ASP A 938 2.78 -13.54 -19.23
C ASP A 938 1.64 -14.02 -18.30
N GLY A 939 1.67 -13.63 -17.01
CA GLY A 939 0.64 -13.92 -16.02
C GLY A 939 0.70 -15.33 -15.43
N LYS A 940 1.69 -16.16 -15.80
CA LYS A 940 1.85 -17.50 -15.21
C LYS A 940 2.52 -17.42 -13.84
N ALA A 941 1.92 -18.07 -12.84
CA ALA A 941 2.47 -18.14 -11.49
C ALA A 941 3.83 -18.85 -11.49
N VAL A 942 4.76 -18.38 -10.65
CA VAL A 942 6.08 -18.99 -10.52
C VAL A 942 5.98 -20.38 -9.90
N ASN A 943 6.84 -21.30 -10.31
CA ASN A 943 6.91 -22.67 -9.79
C ASN A 943 8.02 -22.83 -8.75
N PHE A 944 8.34 -21.77 -8.01
CA PHE A 944 9.34 -21.79 -6.97
C PHE A 944 9.00 -20.80 -5.86
N ASP A 945 9.61 -21.00 -4.70
CA ASP A 945 9.65 -20.04 -3.61
C ASP A 945 11.10 -19.61 -3.32
N VAL A 946 11.26 -18.35 -2.93
CA VAL A 946 12.53 -17.76 -2.50
C VAL A 946 12.36 -17.34 -1.06
N LYS A 947 13.15 -17.94 -0.16
CA LYS A 947 13.08 -17.67 1.28
C LYS A 947 14.41 -17.18 1.82
N VAL A 948 14.40 -16.06 2.52
CA VAL A 948 15.57 -15.56 3.25
C VAL A 948 15.66 -16.27 4.60
N GLU A 949 16.62 -17.16 4.79
CA GLU A 949 16.77 -17.94 6.02
C GLU A 949 17.46 -17.16 7.14
N SER A 950 18.48 -16.37 6.79
CA SER A 950 19.23 -15.58 7.78
C SER A 950 19.98 -14.43 7.13
N ILE A 951 20.19 -13.35 7.90
CA ILE A 951 21.00 -12.19 7.52
C ILE A 951 21.98 -11.88 8.65
N THR A 952 23.25 -11.77 8.33
CA THR A 952 24.31 -11.28 9.22
C THR A 952 24.89 -9.97 8.68
N ASN A 953 26.02 -9.49 9.19
CA ASN A 953 26.71 -8.35 8.59
C ASN A 953 27.69 -8.77 7.49
N GLN A 954 27.90 -10.08 7.30
CA GLN A 954 28.89 -10.63 6.35
C GLN A 954 28.24 -11.51 5.28
N SER A 955 26.98 -11.89 5.46
CA SER A 955 26.28 -12.74 4.51
C SER A 955 24.77 -12.77 4.73
N ALA A 956 24.02 -12.99 3.66
CA ALA A 956 22.64 -13.47 3.68
C ALA A 956 22.59 -14.93 3.22
N THR A 957 21.66 -15.72 3.76
CA THR A 957 21.40 -17.10 3.31
C THR A 957 19.99 -17.18 2.75
N VAL A 958 19.86 -17.63 1.51
CA VAL A 958 18.60 -17.73 0.77
C VAL A 958 18.38 -19.17 0.32
N THR A 959 17.19 -19.72 0.57
CA THR A 959 16.76 -21.01 0.07
C THR A 959 15.83 -20.80 -1.12
N VAL A 960 16.09 -21.48 -2.24
CA VAL A 960 15.19 -21.55 -3.40
C VAL A 960 14.63 -22.96 -3.48
N THR A 961 13.30 -23.07 -3.55
CA THR A 961 12.58 -24.35 -3.63
C THR A 961 11.61 -24.34 -4.81
N PHE A 962 11.91 -25.12 -5.85
CA PHE A 962 10.98 -25.40 -6.94
C PHE A 962 9.89 -26.36 -6.47
N VAL A 963 8.65 -26.07 -6.86
CA VAL A 963 7.44 -26.88 -6.62
C VAL A 963 7.05 -27.57 -7.92
N ASP A 964 6.78 -28.88 -7.82
CA ASP A 964 6.43 -29.78 -8.93
C ASP A 964 4.96 -29.65 -9.37
#